data_AF-Q73KA6-F1
#
_entry.id   AF-Q73KA6-F1
#
_cell.length_a   1.000
_cell.length_b   1.000
_cell.length_c   1.000
_cell.angle_alpha   90.00
_cell.angle_beta   90.00
_cell.angle_gamma   90.00
#
_symmetry.space_group_name_H-M   'P 1'
#
loop_
_entity.id
_entity.type
_entity.pdbx_description
1 polymer ?
#
loop_
_entity_poly.entity_id
_entity_poly.type
_entity_poly.pdbx_seq_one_letter_code
_entity_poly.pdbx_strand_id
1 'polypeptide(L)'
;MKKLLKILTTIAAVLTTAVVFATCKQFRDDPEDFLSYWSSEVVPIDFSINKPYQMSNDGALCIPSAYDVTLKIKLRNPRNFTLIMPTSVLDAGKVINFPGFPSDQQPRYNTDYTFKQTGDMLELTYKEAFLKAHEWSNGGIGPEITLTSTDGRKFSKKFSLNIEVNTPPPEIGDVKIAKTQVGGFYALCFDETVGMTPILNGKRLHKDIKAIHIQEEGGSEETIPLTVKDDGSGFNIPPTPPDGLLSSVDQLFDVPPSPGSWTVYVKTYTELAEDGALPKKYKVWLTDKKGLSSEPKEAKTLGSIPDISDNTKAWKKLKQAVEGAQEGGVITVMGNVKATNAPGNFGAIEVNKSLTIKGKNGAELDANQSMLGSNAHRIFTVTGDKTELTLEDLKLKNGIEGVASEYGGAISASQIKTLTLKNCVIEACTAYGGGGIYLNGGVEAVLERCTITGCQTTGAGGGAIYAGASLGKQPIVRIKGGKIENNTGHISGGAINITRGSLYINTDENGNPDNPSTKTEIGINALKASGGEGNSGGGIYCLWDTDKPGKLKIHRVKIWSCTVKAVDSDNKKANGAGISVYGKGDVLLSSVELSGCEFDESGGNTLAQKQGGGICLRNGAEASIKDCTFKSCKANQGGAFYIETGKANIENCTFIKNSASESGGALHIGNTSDDCNVIINDSVIGDSASNANTASSKGGGICVYRGTCTVRKVNIQNNTASIGESGIWLHGASDNTAKLTLEEKVNITGNHLMIGNNPGYPAFVTAHNLDAASDIKIRPEVYDAQINKPLVKAAGTKPDNWETLFELVEMPSGQTWELKKNDAGTELILKRAS
;
A
#
# COMPACT_ATOMS: atom_id res chain seq x y z
N MET A 1 40.69 102.86 -21.92
CA MET A 1 40.85 101.43 -21.61
C MET A 1 39.76 100.83 -20.70
N LYS A 2 39.30 101.48 -19.61
CA LYS A 2 38.37 100.85 -18.64
C LYS A 2 36.98 100.41 -19.16
N LYS A 3 36.42 101.05 -20.20
CA LYS A 3 35.08 100.70 -20.74
C LYS A 3 35.10 99.44 -21.64
N LEU A 4 36.17 99.24 -22.41
CA LEU A 4 36.30 98.09 -23.31
C LEU A 4 36.50 96.78 -22.52
N LEU A 5 37.23 96.85 -21.41
CA LEU A 5 37.47 95.71 -20.52
C LEU A 5 36.17 95.21 -19.88
N LYS A 6 35.24 96.12 -19.52
CA LYS A 6 33.94 95.74 -18.92
C LYS A 6 33.05 94.94 -19.86
N ILE A 7 33.00 95.28 -21.15
CA ILE A 7 32.14 94.59 -22.13
C ILE A 7 32.69 93.20 -22.47
N LEU A 8 34.01 93.10 -22.62
CA LEU A 8 34.69 91.82 -22.86
C LEU A 8 34.54 90.86 -21.66
N THR A 9 34.56 91.38 -20.42
CA THR A 9 34.30 90.54 -19.23
C THR A 9 32.86 90.03 -19.16
N THR A 10 31.84 90.80 -19.58
CA THR A 10 30.45 90.33 -19.55
C THR A 10 30.17 89.29 -20.64
N ILE A 11 30.73 89.45 -21.83
CA ILE A 11 30.57 88.48 -22.92
C ILE A 11 31.31 87.17 -22.59
N ALA A 12 32.53 87.27 -22.06
CA ALA A 12 33.27 86.11 -21.57
C ALA A 12 32.47 85.41 -20.46
N ALA A 13 31.92 86.15 -19.50
CA ALA A 13 31.09 85.59 -18.43
C ALA A 13 29.89 84.80 -18.99
N VAL A 14 29.09 85.38 -19.90
CA VAL A 14 27.90 84.73 -20.47
C VAL A 14 28.24 83.48 -21.30
N LEU A 15 29.34 83.50 -22.06
CA LEU A 15 29.82 82.33 -22.80
C LEU A 15 30.34 81.23 -21.87
N THR A 16 31.05 81.59 -20.78
CA THR A 16 31.40 80.61 -19.75
C THR A 16 30.16 80.05 -19.06
N THR A 17 29.13 80.86 -18.77
CA THR A 17 27.90 80.34 -18.15
C THR A 17 27.18 79.37 -19.09
N ALA A 18 27.04 79.69 -20.38
CA ALA A 18 26.38 78.83 -21.36
C ALA A 18 27.13 77.50 -21.60
N VAL A 19 28.46 77.51 -21.61
CA VAL A 19 29.30 76.29 -21.70
C VAL A 19 29.21 75.46 -20.41
N VAL A 20 29.09 76.09 -19.25
CA VAL A 20 28.84 75.40 -17.96
C VAL A 20 27.46 74.71 -17.98
N PHE A 21 26.42 75.33 -18.52
CA PHE A 21 25.10 74.69 -18.64
C PHE A 21 25.10 73.50 -19.62
N ALA A 22 25.86 73.55 -20.72
CA ALA A 22 25.92 72.45 -21.69
C ALA A 22 26.77 71.25 -21.24
N THR A 23 27.69 71.44 -20.27
CA THR A 23 28.63 70.39 -19.81
C THR A 23 28.17 69.70 -18.52
N CYS A 24 27.25 70.29 -17.77
CA CYS A 24 26.72 69.70 -16.54
C CYS A 24 25.45 68.88 -16.80
N LYS A 25 25.51 67.56 -16.52
CA LYS A 25 24.40 66.60 -16.66
C LYS A 25 23.06 67.08 -16.08
N GLN A 26 23.11 67.83 -14.97
CA GLN A 26 21.94 68.38 -14.27
C GLN A 26 21.08 69.35 -15.11
N PHE A 27 21.62 69.89 -16.21
CA PHE A 27 20.91 70.81 -17.10
C PHE A 27 20.61 70.19 -18.48
N ARG A 28 20.88 68.89 -18.63
CA ARG A 28 20.79 68.15 -19.88
C ARG A 28 19.89 66.91 -19.76
N ASP A 29 19.89 66.28 -18.59
CA ASP A 29 19.00 65.17 -18.25
C ASP A 29 17.64 65.73 -17.80
N ASP A 30 16.57 64.92 -17.92
CA ASP A 30 15.24 65.32 -17.46
C ASP A 30 15.27 65.68 -15.96
N PRO A 31 14.76 66.87 -15.54
CA PRO A 31 14.87 67.33 -14.16
C PRO A 31 14.22 66.37 -13.16
N GLU A 32 13.11 65.73 -13.52
CA GLU A 32 12.40 64.78 -12.66
C GLU A 32 13.24 63.52 -12.47
N ASP A 33 13.83 62.98 -13.55
CA ASP A 33 14.72 61.82 -13.48
C ASP A 33 16.04 62.11 -12.75
N PHE A 34 16.63 63.28 -12.97
CA PHE A 34 17.84 63.70 -12.26
C PHE A 34 17.55 63.84 -10.76
N LEU A 35 16.51 64.60 -10.37
CA LEU A 35 16.13 64.78 -8.96
C LEU A 35 15.71 63.47 -8.31
N SER A 36 14.99 62.62 -9.02
CA SER A 36 14.59 61.29 -8.53
C SER A 36 15.77 60.34 -8.35
N TYR A 37 16.77 60.37 -9.25
CA TYR A 37 18.01 59.60 -9.10
C TYR A 37 18.80 60.04 -7.85
N TRP A 38 18.93 61.35 -7.61
CA TRP A 38 19.70 61.88 -6.49
C TRP A 38 18.95 61.83 -5.16
N SER A 39 17.63 61.75 -5.16
CA SER A 39 16.80 61.56 -3.96
C SER A 39 16.51 60.09 -3.61
N SER A 40 16.87 59.15 -4.49
CA SER A 40 16.66 57.71 -4.27
C SER A 40 17.62 57.14 -3.23
N GLU A 41 17.07 56.35 -2.31
CA GLU A 41 17.80 55.65 -1.24
C GLU A 41 17.79 54.14 -1.49
N VAL A 42 18.93 53.48 -1.23
CA VAL A 42 18.99 52.02 -1.12
C VAL A 42 18.79 51.64 0.33
N VAL A 43 17.76 50.86 0.61
CA VAL A 43 17.45 50.44 1.99
C VAL A 43 17.30 48.93 2.08
N PRO A 44 17.88 48.27 3.10
CA PRO A 44 17.55 46.89 3.43
C PRO A 44 16.09 46.82 3.88
N ILE A 45 15.32 45.88 3.34
CA ILE A 45 13.88 45.74 3.66
C ILE A 45 13.53 44.37 4.24
N ASP A 46 14.36 43.36 4.01
CA ASP A 46 14.11 42.00 4.48
C ASP A 46 15.42 41.18 4.47
N PHE A 47 15.44 40.05 5.16
CA PHE A 47 16.52 39.08 5.05
C PHE A 47 16.05 37.64 5.17
N SER A 48 16.88 36.70 4.71
CA SER A 48 16.68 35.27 4.86
C SER A 48 18.02 34.56 5.05
N ILE A 49 18.01 33.45 5.76
CA ILE A 49 19.17 32.58 5.96
C ILE A 49 18.86 31.24 5.31
N ASN A 50 19.79 30.67 4.55
CA ASN A 50 19.57 29.44 3.77
C ASN A 50 19.55 28.14 4.61
N LYS A 51 19.75 28.25 5.93
CA LYS A 51 19.76 27.13 6.89
C LYS A 51 18.82 27.44 8.04
N PRO A 52 18.25 26.41 8.71
CA PRO A 52 17.47 26.60 9.93
C PRO A 52 18.29 27.35 10.98
N TYR A 53 17.64 28.25 11.70
CA TYR A 53 18.24 29.05 12.77
C TYR A 53 17.22 29.24 13.89
N GLN A 54 17.70 29.49 15.09
CA GLN A 54 16.87 29.72 16.27
C GLN A 54 17.30 31.00 16.99
N MET A 55 16.42 31.57 17.80
CA MET A 55 16.74 32.74 18.61
C MET A 55 17.21 32.27 19.99
N SER A 56 18.37 32.74 20.45
CA SER A 56 18.80 32.51 21.83
C SER A 56 17.99 33.34 22.83
N ASN A 57 18.09 32.99 24.11
CA ASN A 57 17.50 33.74 25.22
C ASN A 57 17.98 35.21 25.29
N ASP A 58 19.16 35.49 24.75
CA ASP A 58 19.76 36.83 24.70
C ASP A 58 19.32 37.64 23.45
N GLY A 59 18.46 37.07 22.61
CA GLY A 59 17.95 37.73 21.39
C GLY A 59 18.92 37.71 20.20
N ALA A 60 19.87 36.78 20.15
CA ALA A 60 20.76 36.57 19.00
C ALA A 60 20.26 35.43 18.10
N LEU A 61 20.31 35.62 16.79
CA LEU A 61 20.02 34.56 15.81
C LEU A 61 21.19 33.57 15.76
N CYS A 62 20.95 32.34 16.17
CA CYS A 62 21.94 31.27 16.19
C CYS A 62 21.85 30.43 14.92
N ILE A 63 22.94 30.41 14.17
CA ILE A 63 23.08 29.59 12.95
C ILE A 63 23.96 28.36 13.20
N PRO A 64 23.77 27.25 12.45
CA PRO A 64 24.56 26.04 12.62
C PRO A 64 25.98 26.18 12.04
N SER A 65 26.94 25.42 12.56
CA SER A 65 28.32 25.44 12.06
C SER A 65 28.68 24.34 11.06
N ALA A 66 27.82 23.37 10.83
CA ALA A 66 28.16 22.18 10.06
C ALA A 66 28.39 22.44 8.54
N TYR A 67 27.99 23.60 8.03
CA TYR A 67 28.04 23.95 6.61
C TYR A 67 28.25 25.45 6.40
N ASP A 68 28.61 25.85 5.18
CA ASP A 68 28.51 27.25 4.75
C ASP A 68 27.07 27.77 4.92
N VAL A 69 26.93 28.97 5.50
CA VAL A 69 25.63 29.64 5.74
C VAL A 69 25.58 30.95 4.99
N THR A 70 24.53 31.15 4.19
CA THR A 70 24.29 32.35 3.40
C THR A 70 23.15 33.17 3.98
N LEU A 71 23.46 34.39 4.39
CA LEU A 71 22.53 35.47 4.68
C LEU A 71 22.26 36.26 3.41
N LYS A 72 21.00 36.27 2.98
CA LYS A 72 20.50 37.06 1.86
C LYS A 72 19.75 38.26 2.38
N ILE A 73 20.15 39.45 1.97
CA ILE A 73 19.55 40.72 2.39
C ILE A 73 18.87 41.31 1.16
N LYS A 74 17.56 41.52 1.24
CA LYS A 74 16.78 42.15 0.19
C LYS A 74 16.88 43.66 0.31
N LEU A 75 17.21 44.32 -0.79
CA LEU A 75 17.29 45.76 -0.91
C LEU A 75 16.05 46.28 -1.64
N ARG A 76 15.56 47.44 -1.22
CA ARG A 76 14.77 48.30 -2.09
C ARG A 76 15.74 49.24 -2.80
N ASN A 77 15.95 49.01 -4.09
CA ASN A 77 16.93 49.72 -4.92
C ASN A 77 16.26 50.28 -6.19
N PRO A 78 15.44 51.34 -6.07
CA PRO A 78 14.50 51.77 -7.12
C PRO A 78 15.18 52.27 -8.41
N ARG A 79 16.48 52.55 -8.37
CA ARG A 79 17.28 53.04 -9.50
C ARG A 79 18.44 52.09 -9.87
N ASN A 80 18.39 50.83 -9.43
CA ASN A 80 19.37 49.78 -9.75
C ASN A 80 20.83 50.20 -9.47
N PHE A 81 21.08 50.85 -8.34
CA PHE A 81 22.42 51.24 -7.93
C PHE A 81 23.32 50.02 -7.79
N THR A 82 24.51 50.11 -8.40
CA THR A 82 25.62 49.19 -8.14
C THR A 82 26.34 49.67 -6.88
N LEU A 83 26.45 48.79 -5.89
CA LEU A 83 27.08 49.09 -4.62
C LEU A 83 28.56 48.67 -4.65
N ILE A 84 29.39 49.38 -3.88
CA ILE A 84 30.79 49.05 -3.66
C ILE A 84 30.84 47.75 -2.85
N MET A 85 31.39 46.70 -3.46
CA MET A 85 31.68 45.43 -2.81
C MET A 85 33.19 45.33 -2.49
N PRO A 86 33.58 44.58 -1.44
CA PRO A 86 35.00 44.33 -1.16
C PRO A 86 35.69 43.64 -2.34
N THR A 87 36.92 44.03 -2.63
CA THR A 87 37.78 43.38 -3.64
C THR A 87 39.05 42.77 -3.03
N SER A 88 39.33 43.08 -1.76
CA SER A 88 40.48 42.62 -0.99
C SER A 88 40.14 42.52 0.51
N VAL A 89 41.10 42.15 1.34
CA VAL A 89 40.93 42.17 2.81
C VAL A 89 40.97 43.60 3.36
N LEU A 90 41.76 44.50 2.75
CA LEU A 90 42.01 45.86 3.25
C LEU A 90 40.83 46.82 3.03
N ASP A 91 40.05 46.62 1.97
CA ASP A 91 38.88 47.44 1.65
C ASP A 91 37.57 46.90 2.24
N ALA A 92 37.53 45.62 2.66
CA ALA A 92 36.35 45.00 3.25
C ALA A 92 35.77 45.78 4.45
N GLY A 93 36.63 46.26 5.36
CA GLY A 93 36.22 47.03 6.55
C GLY A 93 35.57 48.40 6.25
N LYS A 94 35.59 48.86 4.99
CA LYS A 94 34.85 50.05 4.55
C LYS A 94 33.40 49.75 4.20
N VAL A 95 33.09 48.49 3.89
CA VAL A 95 31.76 48.03 3.41
C VAL A 95 31.03 47.23 4.48
N ILE A 96 31.74 46.29 5.11
CA ILE A 96 31.19 45.36 6.10
C ILE A 96 32.13 45.29 7.30
N ASN A 97 31.57 45.45 8.50
CA ASN A 97 32.26 45.28 9.77
C ASN A 97 31.50 44.28 10.63
N PHE A 98 32.20 43.66 11.58
CA PHE A 98 31.62 42.73 12.54
C PHE A 98 31.84 43.28 13.95
N PRO A 99 30.84 43.98 14.52
CA PRO A 99 31.00 44.69 15.80
C PRO A 99 31.33 43.78 16.98
N GLY A 100 31.05 42.48 16.88
CA GLY A 100 31.43 41.49 17.90
C GLY A 100 32.92 41.15 17.94
N PHE A 101 33.73 41.69 17.02
CA PHE A 101 35.17 41.49 16.97
C PHE A 101 35.93 42.80 17.19
N PRO A 102 37.12 42.75 17.83
CA PRO A 102 38.08 43.85 17.81
C PRO A 102 38.41 44.31 16.39
N SER A 103 38.80 45.58 16.24
CA SER A 103 39.11 46.16 14.92
C SER A 103 40.35 45.55 14.26
N ASP A 104 41.28 44.99 15.03
CA ASP A 104 42.49 44.30 14.57
C ASP A 104 42.28 42.80 14.31
N GLN A 105 41.09 42.27 14.61
CA GLN A 105 40.75 40.84 14.51
C GLN A 105 39.44 40.58 13.75
N GLN A 106 39.11 41.46 12.80
CA GLN A 106 37.93 41.29 11.96
C GLN A 106 38.00 40.00 11.12
N PRO A 107 36.86 39.32 10.88
CA PRO A 107 36.79 38.20 9.94
C PRO A 107 37.39 38.55 8.57
N ARG A 108 38.11 37.61 7.96
CA ARG A 108 38.84 37.81 6.71
C ARG A 108 37.97 37.56 5.49
N TYR A 109 37.81 38.57 4.65
CA TYR A 109 37.15 38.44 3.34
C TYR A 109 37.82 37.36 2.47
N ASN A 110 37.00 36.53 1.81
CA ASN A 110 37.37 35.35 1.02
C ASN A 110 38.02 34.18 1.79
N THR A 111 38.18 34.28 3.11
CA THR A 111 38.61 33.17 3.97
C THR A 111 37.48 32.75 4.92
N ASP A 112 36.97 33.70 5.68
CA ASP A 112 35.94 33.48 6.70
C ASP A 112 34.53 33.74 6.17
N TYR A 113 34.41 34.65 5.21
CA TYR A 113 33.17 34.93 4.50
C TYR A 113 33.41 35.44 3.08
N THR A 114 32.39 35.34 2.24
CA THR A 114 32.31 36.01 0.93
C THR A 114 31.10 36.94 0.92
N PHE A 115 31.22 38.08 0.23
CA PHE A 115 30.17 39.09 0.16
C PHE A 115 30.06 39.66 -1.25
N LYS A 116 28.85 39.64 -1.82
CA LYS A 116 28.58 40.13 -3.18
C LYS A 116 27.17 40.70 -3.30
N GLN A 117 26.95 41.51 -4.33
CA GLN A 117 25.63 41.96 -4.78
C GLN A 117 25.18 41.12 -5.98
N THR A 118 23.90 40.79 -6.05
CA THR A 118 23.26 40.15 -7.20
C THR A 118 21.90 40.81 -7.42
N GLY A 119 21.84 41.78 -8.33
CA GLY A 119 20.67 42.64 -8.50
C GLY A 119 20.34 43.40 -7.22
N ASP A 120 19.12 43.24 -6.72
CA ASP A 120 18.62 43.87 -5.49
C ASP A 120 18.87 43.04 -4.23
N MET A 121 19.77 42.06 -4.29
CA MET A 121 20.15 41.21 -3.16
C MET A 121 21.62 41.39 -2.80
N LEU A 122 21.91 41.40 -1.50
CA LEU A 122 23.26 41.18 -0.98
C LEU A 122 23.35 39.76 -0.44
N GLU A 123 24.40 39.03 -0.81
CA GLU A 123 24.65 37.67 -0.35
C GLU A 123 25.94 37.65 0.48
N LEU A 124 25.80 37.46 1.80
CA LEU A 124 26.90 37.22 2.73
C LEU A 124 26.94 35.73 3.07
N THR A 125 28.01 35.04 2.67
CA THR A 125 28.19 33.61 2.99
C THR A 125 29.33 33.44 3.96
N TYR A 126 29.03 32.97 5.16
CA TYR A 126 30.02 32.54 6.15
C TYR A 126 30.53 31.14 5.80
N LYS A 127 31.83 30.94 5.96
CA LYS A 127 32.49 29.66 5.69
C LYS A 127 32.39 28.71 6.87
N GLU A 128 32.17 27.44 6.57
CA GLU A 128 32.03 26.35 7.55
C GLU A 128 33.16 26.37 8.60
N ALA A 129 34.42 26.53 8.17
CA ALA A 129 35.57 26.58 9.08
C ALA A 129 35.50 27.75 10.07
N PHE A 130 35.05 28.92 9.60
CA PHE A 130 34.84 30.10 10.45
C PHE A 130 33.68 29.88 11.42
N LEU A 131 32.57 29.31 10.94
CA LEU A 131 31.42 29.00 11.80
C LEU A 131 31.81 28.00 12.90
N LYS A 132 32.52 26.92 12.54
CA LYS A 132 33.05 25.94 13.49
C LYS A 132 33.98 26.56 14.54
N ALA A 133 34.70 27.62 14.22
CA ALA A 133 35.55 28.32 15.19
C ALA A 133 34.74 29.12 16.23
N HIS A 134 33.49 29.49 15.92
CA HIS A 134 32.61 30.34 16.75
C HIS A 134 31.42 29.59 17.37
N GLU A 135 31.33 28.28 17.13
CA GLU A 135 30.34 27.37 17.72
C GLU A 135 30.26 27.53 19.26
N TRP A 136 29.11 27.19 19.83
CA TRP A 136 28.75 27.44 21.24
C TRP A 136 28.63 28.92 21.61
N SER A 137 28.25 29.77 20.65
CA SER A 137 28.09 31.21 20.84
C SER A 137 29.32 31.88 21.44
N ASN A 138 30.53 31.52 21.00
CA ASN A 138 31.76 32.05 21.59
C ASN A 138 32.12 33.48 21.16
N GLY A 139 31.30 34.09 20.30
CA GLY A 139 31.43 35.46 19.84
C GLY A 139 30.29 35.85 18.90
N GLY A 140 29.96 37.13 18.85
CA GLY A 140 28.96 37.66 17.93
C GLY A 140 29.55 37.82 16.52
N ILE A 141 28.98 37.12 15.54
CA ILE A 141 29.39 37.20 14.12
C ILE A 141 28.44 38.07 13.29
N GLY A 142 27.57 38.82 13.95
CA GLY A 142 26.63 39.74 13.32
C GLY A 142 27.33 40.78 12.43
N PRO A 143 26.90 40.97 11.17
CA PRO A 143 27.48 41.97 10.29
C PRO A 143 26.82 43.33 10.52
N GLU A 144 27.58 44.40 10.35
CA GLU A 144 27.12 45.76 10.10
C GLU A 144 27.59 46.18 8.71
N ILE A 145 26.65 46.38 7.78
CA ILE A 145 26.91 46.67 6.37
C ILE A 145 26.52 48.13 6.08
N THR A 146 27.49 48.86 5.53
CA THR A 146 27.30 50.22 5.03
C THR A 146 27.08 50.20 3.52
N LEU A 147 25.93 50.69 3.06
CA LEU A 147 25.59 50.72 1.65
C LEU A 147 26.18 51.98 1.01
N THR A 148 27.13 51.79 0.09
CA THR A 148 27.75 52.87 -0.68
C THR A 148 27.66 52.53 -2.16
N SER A 149 27.11 53.42 -2.98
CA SER A 149 27.05 53.30 -4.44
C SER A 149 28.43 53.53 -5.07
N THR A 150 28.70 52.95 -6.24
CA THR A 150 29.95 53.14 -7.00
C THR A 150 30.17 54.58 -7.46
N ASP A 151 29.13 55.42 -7.46
CA ASP A 151 29.24 56.87 -7.67
C ASP A 151 29.66 57.66 -6.41
N GLY A 152 30.01 56.96 -5.33
CA GLY A 152 30.54 57.54 -4.09
C GLY A 152 29.48 57.93 -3.05
N ARG A 153 28.19 57.78 -3.36
CA ARG A 153 27.11 58.08 -2.42
C ARG A 153 27.00 57.02 -1.33
N LYS A 154 27.03 57.47 -0.08
CA LYS A 154 26.74 56.65 1.10
C LYS A 154 25.27 56.82 1.49
N PHE A 155 24.53 55.72 1.51
CA PHE A 155 23.12 55.71 1.89
C PHE A 155 22.96 55.78 3.40
N SER A 156 21.83 56.34 3.85
CA SER A 156 21.61 56.65 5.27
C SER A 156 21.29 55.41 6.13
N LYS A 157 20.74 54.36 5.51
CA LYS A 157 20.39 53.10 6.20
C LYS A 157 21.51 52.07 6.08
N LYS A 158 21.94 51.55 7.22
CA LYS A 158 22.79 50.37 7.34
C LYS A 158 21.94 49.11 7.51
N PHE A 159 22.53 47.96 7.23
CA PHE A 159 22.00 46.67 7.67
C PHE A 159 22.83 46.17 8.85
N SER A 160 22.18 45.80 9.95
CA SER A 160 22.82 45.12 11.07
C SER A 160 21.96 43.95 11.53
N LEU A 161 22.59 42.83 11.87
CA LEU A 161 21.89 41.65 12.38
C LEU A 161 22.69 41.02 13.51
N ASN A 162 22.05 40.72 14.65
CA ASN A 162 22.70 40.03 15.76
C ASN A 162 22.73 38.52 15.48
N ILE A 163 23.91 37.98 15.18
CA ILE A 163 24.11 36.57 14.84
C ILE A 163 25.18 35.97 15.73
N GLU A 164 24.91 34.80 16.28
CA GLU A 164 25.87 33.91 16.95
C GLU A 164 25.93 32.57 16.19
N VAL A 165 26.98 31.78 16.43
CA VAL A 165 27.05 30.41 15.90
C VAL A 165 26.80 29.44 17.04
N ASN A 166 25.66 28.77 17.00
CA ASN A 166 25.35 27.74 17.96
C ASN A 166 24.37 26.73 17.33
N THR A 167 24.80 25.49 17.20
CA THR A 167 24.04 24.41 16.59
C THR A 167 23.05 23.86 17.61
N PRO A 168 21.72 23.93 17.35
CA PRO A 168 20.72 23.43 18.29
C PRO A 168 20.95 21.96 18.67
N PRO A 169 20.47 21.52 19.85
CA PRO A 169 20.54 20.12 20.26
C PRO A 169 19.98 19.15 19.20
N PRO A 170 20.50 17.91 19.13
CA PRO A 170 20.03 16.93 18.15
C PRO A 170 18.56 16.56 18.41
N GLU A 171 17.85 16.25 17.33
CA GLU A 171 16.50 15.69 17.41
C GLU A 171 16.53 14.35 18.16
N ILE A 172 15.62 14.18 19.12
CA ILE A 172 15.53 12.93 19.88
C ILE A 172 15.09 11.80 18.95
N GLY A 173 15.82 10.68 19.03
CA GLY A 173 15.50 9.43 18.34
C GLY A 173 14.16 8.79 18.76
N ASP A 174 14.02 7.48 18.57
CA ASP A 174 12.80 6.78 18.95
C ASP A 174 12.66 6.66 20.47
N VAL A 175 11.53 7.14 20.99
CA VAL A 175 11.20 7.09 22.41
C VAL A 175 10.42 5.82 22.70
N LYS A 176 10.94 5.01 23.62
CA LYS A 176 10.30 3.79 24.12
C LYS A 176 9.65 4.03 25.47
N ILE A 177 8.60 3.27 25.77
CA ILE A 177 7.91 3.31 27.06
C ILE A 177 8.39 2.15 27.95
N ALA A 178 8.80 2.49 29.17
CA ALA A 178 9.21 1.54 30.20
C ALA A 178 8.46 1.80 31.52
N LYS A 179 8.82 1.04 32.56
CA LYS A 179 8.28 1.16 33.91
C LYS A 179 9.38 1.58 34.88
N THR A 180 9.06 2.42 35.86
CA THR A 180 9.96 2.69 36.99
C THR A 180 10.12 1.48 37.91
N GLN A 181 11.34 1.19 38.35
CA GLN A 181 11.61 0.07 39.26
C GLN A 181 10.89 0.21 40.62
N VAL A 182 10.61 1.45 41.02
CA VAL A 182 9.91 1.80 42.26
C VAL A 182 8.72 2.68 41.94
N GLY A 183 7.59 2.48 42.62
CA GLY A 183 6.41 3.34 42.55
C GLY A 183 5.44 3.05 41.39
N GLY A 184 5.85 2.31 40.36
CA GLY A 184 4.93 1.86 39.30
C GLY A 184 4.44 2.97 38.36
N PHE A 185 5.35 3.83 37.90
CA PHE A 185 5.06 4.87 36.91
C PHE A 185 5.59 4.49 35.52
N TYR A 186 5.05 5.12 34.48
CA TYR A 186 5.65 5.09 33.15
C TYR A 186 6.97 5.88 33.12
N ALA A 187 7.87 5.44 32.24
CA ALA A 187 9.12 6.13 31.92
C ALA A 187 9.31 6.23 30.40
N LEU A 188 9.83 7.36 29.93
CA LEU A 188 10.26 7.56 28.54
C LEU A 188 11.76 7.26 28.43
N CYS A 189 12.14 6.50 27.41
CA CYS A 189 13.50 6.03 27.25
C CYS A 189 13.99 6.27 25.82
N PHE A 190 15.17 6.85 25.65
CA PHE A 190 15.79 7.01 24.34
C PHE A 190 17.32 6.94 24.44
N ASP A 191 17.96 6.69 23.31
CA ASP A 191 19.42 6.67 23.16
C ASP A 191 19.83 7.71 22.13
N GLU A 192 20.58 8.72 22.58
CA GLU A 192 21.01 9.84 21.74
C GLU A 192 22.46 9.70 21.25
N THR A 193 22.98 8.47 21.20
CA THR A 193 24.36 8.21 20.76
C THR A 193 24.64 8.79 19.37
N VAL A 194 23.69 8.69 18.44
CA VAL A 194 23.86 9.20 17.06
C VAL A 194 23.98 10.73 17.05
N GLY A 195 23.04 11.44 17.68
CA GLY A 195 23.06 12.91 17.74
C GLY A 195 24.26 13.46 18.53
N MET A 196 24.76 12.71 19.52
CA MET A 196 25.91 13.12 20.33
C MET A 196 27.28 12.70 19.75
N THR A 197 27.30 11.98 18.63
CA THR A 197 28.54 11.55 17.96
C THR A 197 29.43 12.70 17.44
N PRO A 198 28.92 13.81 16.88
CA PRO A 198 29.75 14.87 16.31
C PRO A 198 30.73 15.52 17.31
N ILE A 199 31.98 15.70 16.87
CA ILE A 199 33.09 16.30 17.64
C ILE A 199 33.64 17.51 16.90
N LEU A 200 33.91 18.57 17.64
CA LEU A 200 34.53 19.80 17.19
C LEU A 200 35.70 20.16 18.12
N ASN A 201 36.91 20.27 17.56
CA ASN A 201 38.14 20.62 18.29
C ASN A 201 38.36 19.78 19.57
N GLY A 202 38.14 18.46 19.46
CA GLY A 202 38.29 17.51 20.56
C GLY A 202 37.20 17.55 21.62
N LYS A 203 36.14 18.36 21.44
CA LYS A 203 34.97 18.45 22.33
C LYS A 203 33.70 18.06 21.58
N ARG A 204 32.66 17.60 22.29
CA ARG A 204 31.35 17.29 21.68
C ARG A 204 30.73 18.54 21.07
N LEU A 205 30.11 18.42 19.89
CA LEU A 205 29.39 19.52 19.26
C LEU A 205 28.27 20.04 20.17
N HIS A 206 27.55 19.15 20.85
CA HIS A 206 26.47 19.54 21.77
C HIS A 206 26.91 19.44 23.24
N LYS A 207 28.16 19.80 23.56
CA LYS A 207 28.70 19.76 24.95
C LYS A 207 27.96 20.69 25.93
N ASP A 208 27.18 21.63 25.39
CA ASP A 208 26.48 22.70 26.09
C ASP A 208 25.00 22.43 26.28
N ILE A 209 24.53 21.19 26.05
CA ILE A 209 23.23 20.72 26.54
C ILE A 209 23.09 21.05 28.03
N LYS A 210 21.94 21.62 28.39
CA LYS A 210 21.63 22.13 29.73
C LYS A 210 20.49 21.39 30.39
N ALA A 211 19.45 21.07 29.62
CA ALA A 211 18.24 20.48 30.17
C ALA A 211 17.51 19.60 29.15
N ILE A 212 16.77 18.64 29.70
CA ILE A 212 15.72 17.91 29.01
C ILE A 212 14.37 18.41 29.50
N HIS A 213 13.42 18.50 28.60
CA HIS A 213 12.06 18.94 28.88
C HIS A 213 11.09 17.82 28.61
N ILE A 214 10.10 17.68 29.47
CA ILE A 214 8.98 16.78 29.30
C ILE A 214 7.67 17.52 29.57
N GLN A 215 6.68 17.30 28.71
CA GLN A 215 5.38 17.92 28.86
C GLN A 215 4.27 16.92 28.53
N GLU A 216 3.36 16.69 29.48
CA GLU A 216 2.08 16.02 29.24
C GLU A 216 1.13 16.96 28.47
N GLU A 217 0.38 16.43 27.51
CA GLU A 217 -0.61 17.21 26.76
C GLU A 217 -1.64 17.88 27.69
N GLY A 218 -1.73 19.21 27.64
CA GLY A 218 -2.58 20.00 28.54
C GLY A 218 -2.00 20.24 29.93
N GLY A 219 -0.82 19.69 30.24
CA GLY A 219 -0.09 19.88 31.49
C GLY A 219 1.01 20.94 31.42
N SER A 220 1.63 21.21 32.57
CA SER A 220 2.81 22.06 32.68
C SER A 220 4.06 21.36 32.15
N GLU A 221 4.96 22.13 31.55
CA GLU A 221 6.31 21.69 31.19
C GLU A 221 7.15 21.45 32.45
N GLU A 222 7.89 20.35 32.48
CA GLU A 222 8.90 20.05 33.49
C GLU A 222 10.28 20.10 32.84
N THR A 223 11.13 20.99 33.36
CA THR A 223 12.52 21.16 32.91
C THR A 223 13.46 20.47 33.88
N ILE A 224 14.15 19.43 33.42
CA ILE A 224 15.06 18.64 34.24
C ILE A 224 16.51 18.92 33.81
N PRO A 225 17.42 19.30 34.74
CA PRO A 225 18.82 19.51 34.41
C PRO A 225 19.47 18.23 33.84
N LEU A 226 20.04 18.34 32.64
CA LEU A 226 20.75 17.28 31.96
C LEU A 226 21.94 17.91 31.23
N THR A 227 23.16 17.56 31.63
CA THR A 227 24.39 18.15 31.09
C THR A 227 25.29 17.08 30.50
N VAL A 228 26.26 17.47 29.68
CA VAL A 228 27.31 16.57 29.20
C VAL A 228 28.48 16.58 30.19
N LYS A 229 29.07 15.41 30.46
CA LYS A 229 30.28 15.29 31.30
C LYS A 229 31.44 16.11 30.73
N ASP A 230 32.32 16.62 31.59
CA ASP A 230 33.46 17.44 31.19
C ASP A 230 34.42 16.74 30.20
N ASP A 231 34.53 15.41 30.30
CA ASP A 231 35.33 14.57 29.40
C ASP A 231 34.61 14.23 28.07
N GLY A 232 33.35 14.64 27.90
CA GLY A 232 32.54 14.36 26.73
C GLY A 232 32.16 12.89 26.54
N SER A 233 32.30 12.07 27.58
CA SER A 233 32.06 10.61 27.51
C SER A 233 30.59 10.21 27.55
N GLY A 234 29.68 11.11 27.94
CA GLY A 234 28.25 10.85 28.06
C GLY A 234 27.49 11.98 28.76
N PHE A 235 26.18 11.77 28.96
CA PHE A 235 25.38 12.61 29.85
C PHE A 235 25.82 12.44 31.30
N ASN A 236 25.73 13.54 32.06
CA ASN A 236 26.05 13.59 33.48
C ASN A 236 24.80 13.18 34.30
N ILE A 237 24.59 11.87 34.40
CA ILE A 237 23.53 11.26 35.21
C ILE A 237 24.20 10.56 36.41
N PRO A 238 24.13 11.14 37.62
CA PRO A 238 24.72 10.52 38.81
C PRO A 238 23.97 9.23 39.23
N PRO A 239 24.58 8.35 40.04
CA PRO A 239 23.93 7.13 40.53
C PRO A 239 22.60 7.38 41.24
N THR A 240 22.47 8.55 41.87
CA THR A 240 21.21 9.10 42.41
C THR A 240 20.83 10.31 41.55
N PRO A 241 20.02 10.12 40.50
CA PRO A 241 19.63 11.20 39.59
C PRO A 241 18.79 12.27 40.30
N PRO A 242 18.75 13.51 39.76
CA PRO A 242 17.76 14.50 40.17
C PRO A 242 16.34 14.01 39.90
N ASP A 243 15.36 14.61 40.57
CA ASP A 243 13.94 14.28 40.36
C ASP A 243 13.57 14.42 38.87
N GLY A 244 12.74 13.50 38.39
CA GLY A 244 12.41 13.35 36.97
C GLY A 244 13.36 12.47 36.13
N LEU A 245 14.64 12.30 36.51
CA LEU A 245 15.57 11.37 35.82
C LEU A 245 15.67 10.02 36.56
N LEU A 246 15.96 8.96 35.81
CA LEU A 246 16.08 7.60 36.33
C LEU A 246 17.44 7.00 35.95
N SER A 247 18.04 6.24 36.87
CA SER A 247 19.30 5.51 36.63
C SER A 247 19.08 4.18 35.91
N SER A 248 17.87 3.62 36.03
CA SER A 248 17.44 2.41 35.35
C SER A 248 15.91 2.30 35.33
N VAL A 249 15.41 1.45 34.44
CA VAL A 249 13.99 1.18 34.24
C VAL A 249 13.78 -0.32 34.02
N ASP A 250 12.59 -0.79 34.33
CA ASP A 250 12.16 -2.14 33.99
C ASP A 250 11.45 -2.14 32.63
N GLN A 251 11.65 -3.22 31.86
CA GLN A 251 10.92 -3.42 30.62
C GLN A 251 9.42 -3.48 30.92
N LEU A 252 8.64 -2.65 30.23
CA LEU A 252 7.19 -2.71 30.27
C LEU A 252 6.68 -3.41 29.02
N PHE A 253 6.69 -2.72 27.87
CA PHE A 253 6.21 -3.23 26.60
C PHE A 253 7.38 -3.45 25.65
N ASP A 254 7.93 -2.36 25.11
CA ASP A 254 9.15 -2.40 24.29
C ASP A 254 10.39 -2.63 25.14
N VAL A 255 11.42 -3.24 24.54
CA VAL A 255 12.74 -3.37 25.17
C VAL A 255 13.39 -1.98 25.22
N PRO A 256 13.57 -1.37 26.41
CA PRO A 256 14.21 -0.05 26.51
C PRO A 256 15.67 -0.12 26.04
N PRO A 257 16.26 0.98 25.57
CA PRO A 257 17.69 1.03 25.29
C PRO A 257 18.49 0.61 26.53
N SER A 258 19.54 -0.18 26.32
CA SER A 258 20.43 -0.59 27.41
C SER A 258 21.13 0.62 28.02
N PRO A 259 21.46 0.61 29.32
CA PRO A 259 22.19 1.71 29.94
C PRO A 259 23.50 1.97 29.20
N GLY A 260 23.62 3.17 28.62
CA GLY A 260 24.78 3.62 27.88
C GLY A 260 25.09 5.07 28.20
N SER A 261 26.21 5.56 27.67
CA SER A 261 26.69 6.92 27.90
C SER A 261 25.69 8.02 27.50
N TRP A 262 24.84 7.76 26.51
CA TRP A 262 23.88 8.72 25.95
C TRP A 262 22.43 8.29 26.11
N THR A 263 22.19 7.29 26.96
CA THR A 263 20.86 6.79 27.26
C THR A 263 20.22 7.63 28.34
N VAL A 264 18.97 8.03 28.12
CA VAL A 264 18.20 8.82 29.08
C VAL A 264 16.91 8.10 29.42
N TYR A 265 16.60 8.08 30.71
CA TYR A 265 15.35 7.57 31.25
C TYR A 265 14.66 8.69 32.03
N VAL A 266 13.45 9.06 31.63
CA VAL A 266 12.67 10.17 32.22
C VAL A 266 11.39 9.62 32.82
N LYS A 267 11.09 9.97 34.07
CA LYS A 267 9.85 9.63 34.77
C LYS A 267 8.71 10.53 34.27
N THR A 268 7.52 9.97 34.05
CA THR A 268 6.36 10.76 33.56
C THR A 268 5.32 11.09 34.63
N TYR A 269 5.52 10.60 35.86
CA TYR A 269 4.59 10.65 37.02
C TYR A 269 3.16 10.12 36.74
N THR A 270 2.92 9.57 35.56
CA THR A 270 1.71 8.82 35.27
C THR A 270 1.89 7.39 35.77
N GLU A 271 1.04 6.99 36.69
CA GLU A 271 0.96 5.62 37.19
C GLU A 271 0.66 4.65 36.06
N LEU A 272 1.16 3.43 36.15
CA LEU A 272 0.75 2.37 35.24
C LEU A 272 -0.76 2.19 35.34
N ALA A 273 -1.42 2.40 34.21
CA ALA A 273 -2.85 2.54 34.09
C ALA A 273 -3.65 1.40 34.74
N GLU A 274 -4.62 1.78 35.57
CA GLU A 274 -5.74 0.94 36.01
C GLU A 274 -6.77 0.73 34.88
N ASP A 275 -7.75 -0.15 35.13
CA ASP A 275 -8.81 -0.48 34.17
C ASP A 275 -9.52 0.80 33.65
N GLY A 276 -9.50 1.01 32.33
CA GLY A 276 -10.23 2.09 31.65
C GLY A 276 -9.46 3.39 31.40
N ALA A 277 -8.16 3.46 31.71
CA ALA A 277 -7.35 4.65 31.46
C ALA A 277 -7.09 4.91 29.95
N LEU A 278 -7.14 6.18 29.55
CA LEU A 278 -6.72 6.62 28.21
C LEU A 278 -5.19 6.79 28.14
N PRO A 279 -4.55 6.51 26.99
CA PRO A 279 -3.15 6.87 26.76
C PRO A 279 -2.93 8.37 26.96
N LYS A 280 -1.91 8.71 27.73
CA LYS A 280 -1.44 10.09 27.90
C LYS A 280 -0.33 10.39 26.91
N LYS A 281 -0.42 11.55 26.28
CA LYS A 281 0.54 12.02 25.27
C LYS A 281 1.57 12.92 25.93
N TYR A 282 2.84 12.69 25.58
CA TYR A 282 3.99 13.43 26.05
C TYR A 282 4.78 14.01 24.89
N LYS A 283 5.40 15.16 25.11
CA LYS A 283 6.47 15.72 24.29
C LYS A 283 7.77 15.72 25.09
N VAL A 284 8.87 15.39 24.43
CA VAL A 284 10.23 15.45 25.02
C VAL A 284 11.20 16.13 24.06
N TRP A 285 12.04 17.02 24.58
CA TRP A 285 13.07 17.72 23.80
C TRP A 285 14.27 18.13 24.66
N LEU A 286 15.39 18.45 24.01
CA LEU A 286 16.60 18.92 24.65
C LEU A 286 16.76 20.42 24.44
N THR A 287 17.39 21.10 25.42
CA THR A 287 17.83 22.49 25.26
C THR A 287 19.29 22.69 25.69
N ASP A 288 19.95 23.65 25.05
CA ASP A 288 21.30 24.07 25.41
C ASP A 288 21.34 25.24 26.41
N LYS A 289 22.55 25.71 26.73
CA LYS A 289 22.76 26.84 27.65
C LYS A 289 22.22 28.18 27.15
N LYS A 290 22.09 28.34 25.83
CA LYS A 290 21.59 29.54 25.16
C LYS A 290 20.08 29.51 24.90
N GLY A 291 19.43 28.39 25.19
CA GLY A 291 17.99 28.19 25.05
C GLY A 291 17.58 27.66 23.68
N LEU A 292 18.51 27.19 22.85
CA LEU A 292 18.15 26.54 21.58
C LEU A 292 17.60 25.14 21.88
N SER A 293 16.63 24.70 21.10
CA SER A 293 15.86 23.48 21.34
C SER A 293 15.97 22.50 20.18
N SER A 294 15.96 21.21 20.48
CA SER A 294 15.60 20.20 19.47
C SER A 294 14.12 20.28 19.11
N GLU A 295 13.71 19.69 17.98
CA GLU A 295 12.29 19.48 17.72
C GLU A 295 11.66 18.56 18.79
N PRO A 296 10.46 18.86 19.31
CA PRO A 296 9.78 18.00 20.28
C PRO A 296 9.39 16.64 19.70
N LYS A 297 9.83 15.57 20.37
CA LYS A 297 9.46 14.18 20.04
C LYS A 297 8.24 13.76 20.84
N GLU A 298 7.24 13.19 20.17
CA GLU A 298 6.01 12.72 20.82
C GLU A 298 6.12 11.26 21.29
N ALA A 299 5.54 10.97 22.45
CA ALA A 299 5.37 9.62 22.99
C ALA A 299 3.99 9.45 23.65
N LYS A 300 3.49 8.22 23.75
CA LYS A 300 2.19 7.92 24.38
C LYS A 300 2.30 6.75 25.36
N THR A 301 1.64 6.82 26.51
CA THR A 301 1.53 5.68 27.43
C THR A 301 0.65 4.56 26.83
N LEU A 302 0.55 3.41 27.50
CA LEU A 302 -0.06 2.21 26.91
C LEU A 302 -1.59 2.15 27.03
N GLY A 303 -2.25 3.14 27.66
CA GLY A 303 -3.67 3.02 28.03
C GLY A 303 -3.89 1.96 29.12
N SER A 304 -5.09 1.39 29.20
CA SER A 304 -5.49 0.38 30.19
C SER A 304 -4.64 -0.89 30.11
N ILE A 305 -4.17 -1.41 31.26
CA ILE A 305 -3.42 -2.66 31.37
C ILE A 305 -4.15 -3.60 32.34
N PRO A 306 -4.93 -4.59 31.86
CA PRO A 306 -5.61 -5.52 32.75
C PRO A 306 -4.61 -6.40 33.52
N ASP A 307 -4.85 -6.61 34.82
CA ASP A 307 -4.09 -7.57 35.63
C ASP A 307 -4.48 -9.01 35.26
N ILE A 308 -3.58 -9.66 34.51
CA ILE A 308 -3.73 -11.03 34.02
C ILE A 308 -2.79 -12.02 34.75
N SER A 309 -2.22 -11.62 35.89
CA SER A 309 -1.28 -12.47 36.65
C SER A 309 -1.92 -13.75 37.21
N ASP A 310 -3.21 -13.70 37.54
CA ASP A 310 -4.00 -14.85 37.98
C ASP A 310 -4.78 -15.47 36.82
N ASN A 311 -4.33 -16.64 36.35
CA ASN A 311 -4.97 -17.36 35.24
C ASN A 311 -6.45 -17.71 35.49
N THR A 312 -6.91 -17.78 36.75
CA THR A 312 -8.32 -18.04 37.07
C THR A 312 -9.21 -16.80 36.94
N LYS A 313 -8.61 -15.63 36.70
CA LYS A 313 -9.28 -14.33 36.57
C LYS A 313 -8.87 -13.55 35.32
N ALA A 314 -7.82 -13.95 34.61
CA ALA A 314 -7.24 -13.19 33.51
C ALA A 314 -8.26 -12.85 32.39
N TRP A 315 -9.09 -13.82 31.96
CA TRP A 315 -10.14 -13.57 30.96
C TRP A 315 -11.22 -12.64 31.50
N LYS A 316 -11.65 -12.85 32.75
CA LYS A 316 -12.60 -11.99 33.44
C LYS A 316 -12.10 -10.54 33.51
N LYS A 317 -10.82 -10.36 33.83
CA LYS A 317 -10.17 -9.05 33.95
C LYS A 317 -10.06 -8.35 32.61
N LEU A 318 -9.71 -9.08 31.54
CA LEU A 318 -9.74 -8.54 30.19
C LEU A 318 -11.15 -8.07 29.79
N LYS A 319 -12.19 -8.86 30.09
CA LYS A 319 -13.59 -8.45 29.86
C LYS A 319 -13.95 -7.17 30.62
N GLN A 320 -13.59 -7.08 31.90
CA GLN A 320 -13.83 -5.90 32.73
C GLN A 320 -13.12 -4.66 32.17
N ALA A 321 -11.88 -4.80 31.70
CA ALA A 321 -11.13 -3.71 31.09
C ALA A 321 -11.77 -3.22 29.79
N VAL A 322 -12.32 -4.13 28.96
CA VAL A 322 -13.05 -3.77 27.73
C VAL A 322 -14.37 -3.07 28.04
N GLU A 323 -15.14 -3.61 28.99
CA GLU A 323 -16.41 -3.03 29.42
C GLU A 323 -16.22 -1.62 30.00
N GLY A 324 -15.22 -1.46 30.88
CA GLY A 324 -14.90 -0.21 31.56
C GLY A 324 -14.17 0.84 30.73
N ALA A 325 -13.66 0.47 29.54
CA ALA A 325 -12.93 1.41 28.68
C ALA A 325 -13.81 2.58 28.20
N GLN A 326 -13.19 3.75 28.09
CA GLN A 326 -13.80 4.94 27.47
C GLN A 326 -13.79 4.82 25.94
N GLU A 327 -14.66 5.56 25.26
CA GLU A 327 -14.67 5.66 23.79
C GLU A 327 -13.28 6.11 23.28
N GLY A 328 -12.74 5.40 22.29
CA GLY A 328 -11.38 5.62 21.79
C GLY A 328 -10.28 5.05 22.68
N GLY A 329 -10.63 4.31 23.74
CA GLY A 329 -9.68 3.71 24.67
C GLY A 329 -8.75 2.68 24.05
N VAL A 330 -7.55 2.56 24.63
CA VAL A 330 -6.53 1.57 24.26
C VAL A 330 -6.32 0.60 25.41
N ILE A 331 -6.38 -0.70 25.12
CA ILE A 331 -6.18 -1.78 26.08
C ILE A 331 -4.95 -2.57 25.64
N THR A 332 -3.98 -2.73 26.55
CA THR A 332 -2.73 -3.42 26.29
C THR A 332 -2.66 -4.74 27.04
N VAL A 333 -2.70 -5.84 26.31
CA VAL A 333 -2.63 -7.20 26.84
C VAL A 333 -1.16 -7.62 26.95
N MET A 334 -0.65 -7.72 28.18
CA MET A 334 0.78 -7.88 28.46
C MET A 334 1.30 -9.33 28.38
N GLY A 335 0.43 -10.29 28.13
CA GLY A 335 0.74 -11.72 28.12
C GLY A 335 -0.48 -12.55 27.73
N ASN A 336 -0.32 -13.87 27.74
CA ASN A 336 -1.36 -14.77 27.27
C ASN A 336 -2.54 -14.82 28.26
N VAL A 337 -3.75 -14.84 27.72
CA VAL A 337 -5.01 -14.89 28.46
C VAL A 337 -5.78 -16.11 28.01
N LYS A 338 -6.10 -16.99 28.95
CA LYS A 338 -6.80 -18.24 28.68
C LYS A 338 -8.11 -18.34 29.47
N ALA A 339 -9.20 -18.65 28.79
CA ALA A 339 -10.48 -18.88 29.42
C ALA A 339 -10.51 -20.18 30.23
N THR A 340 -11.25 -20.19 31.35
CA THR A 340 -11.38 -21.33 32.28
C THR A 340 -12.81 -21.45 32.82
N ASN A 341 -13.14 -22.57 33.47
CA ASN A 341 -14.42 -22.73 34.17
C ASN A 341 -14.54 -21.94 35.51
N ALA A 342 -13.53 -21.14 35.89
CA ALA A 342 -13.66 -20.28 37.06
C ALA A 342 -14.78 -19.22 36.85
N PRO A 343 -15.51 -18.83 37.90
CA PRO A 343 -16.67 -17.93 37.77
C PRO A 343 -16.38 -16.62 37.02
N GLY A 344 -16.98 -16.46 35.85
CA GLY A 344 -16.84 -15.29 34.98
C GLY A 344 -15.52 -15.22 34.18
N ASN A 345 -14.65 -16.23 34.26
CA ASN A 345 -13.39 -16.31 33.52
C ASN A 345 -13.56 -16.98 32.13
N PHE A 346 -14.71 -16.74 31.50
CA PHE A 346 -15.11 -17.25 30.20
C PHE A 346 -16.22 -16.34 29.60
N GLY A 347 -16.66 -16.69 28.40
CA GLY A 347 -17.69 -16.01 27.63
C GLY A 347 -17.10 -14.92 26.73
N ALA A 348 -17.86 -14.52 25.72
CA ALA A 348 -17.44 -13.50 24.75
C ALA A 348 -17.03 -12.18 25.43
N ILE A 349 -16.09 -11.50 24.81
CA ILE A 349 -15.67 -10.13 25.11
C ILE A 349 -16.54 -9.20 24.27
N GLU A 350 -17.44 -8.48 24.93
CA GLU A 350 -18.42 -7.60 24.29
C GLU A 350 -17.82 -6.21 24.03
N VAL A 351 -17.84 -5.77 22.77
CA VAL A 351 -17.35 -4.46 22.32
C VAL A 351 -18.49 -3.71 21.65
N ASN A 352 -18.86 -2.55 22.20
CA ASN A 352 -19.98 -1.72 21.73
C ASN A 352 -19.62 -0.23 21.59
N LYS A 353 -18.32 0.06 21.61
CA LYS A 353 -17.70 1.39 21.61
C LYS A 353 -16.37 1.31 20.87
N SER A 354 -15.88 2.40 20.30
CA SER A 354 -14.63 2.33 19.52
C SER A 354 -13.44 2.11 20.45
N LEU A 355 -12.61 1.10 20.15
CA LEU A 355 -11.49 0.69 20.99
C LEU A 355 -10.32 0.18 20.17
N THR A 356 -9.13 0.27 20.75
CA THR A 356 -7.95 -0.47 20.30
C THR A 356 -7.54 -1.49 21.35
N ILE A 357 -7.38 -2.75 20.98
CA ILE A 357 -6.85 -3.80 21.85
C ILE A 357 -5.56 -4.31 21.21
N LYS A 358 -4.44 -4.17 21.93
CA LYS A 358 -3.12 -4.54 21.43
C LYS A 358 -2.43 -5.58 22.31
N GLY A 359 -1.78 -6.57 21.71
CA GLY A 359 -1.02 -7.58 22.41
C GLY A 359 0.48 -7.25 22.48
N LYS A 360 1.11 -7.51 23.62
CA LYS A 360 2.57 -7.49 23.72
C LYS A 360 3.12 -8.74 23.02
N ASN A 361 3.93 -8.54 21.98
CA ASN A 361 4.65 -9.61 21.28
C ASN A 361 3.72 -10.75 20.78
N GLY A 362 2.54 -10.44 20.24
CA GLY A 362 1.62 -11.48 19.74
C GLY A 362 0.84 -12.20 20.84
N ALA A 363 0.51 -11.50 21.93
CA ALA A 363 -0.18 -12.07 23.09
C ALA A 363 -1.39 -12.92 22.67
N GLU A 364 -1.50 -14.12 23.28
CA GLU A 364 -2.53 -15.09 22.91
C GLU A 364 -3.80 -14.90 23.73
N LEU A 365 -4.96 -14.82 23.07
CA LEU A 365 -6.29 -14.94 23.65
C LEU A 365 -6.85 -16.31 23.27
N ASP A 366 -6.77 -17.26 24.21
CA ASP A 366 -7.22 -18.64 24.05
C ASP A 366 -8.59 -18.85 24.69
N ALA A 367 -9.64 -18.94 23.88
CA ALA A 367 -11.00 -19.24 24.34
C ALA A 367 -11.18 -20.71 24.77
N ASN A 368 -10.16 -21.56 24.60
CA ASN A 368 -10.03 -22.86 25.25
C ASN A 368 -11.22 -23.81 25.04
N GLN A 369 -11.84 -23.78 23.85
CA GLN A 369 -13.09 -24.51 23.56
C GLN A 369 -13.12 -25.97 24.04
N SER A 370 -12.03 -26.73 23.84
CA SER A 370 -12.00 -28.18 24.12
C SER A 370 -12.09 -28.53 25.61
N MET A 371 -11.76 -27.59 26.50
CA MET A 371 -11.74 -27.81 27.95
C MET A 371 -12.94 -27.18 28.67
N LEU A 372 -13.69 -26.29 28.00
CA LEU A 372 -14.79 -25.55 28.61
C LEU A 372 -16.14 -26.27 28.53
N GLY A 373 -16.29 -27.29 27.67
CA GLY A 373 -17.55 -28.02 27.52
C GLY A 373 -18.70 -27.07 27.16
N SER A 374 -19.77 -27.04 27.97
CA SER A 374 -20.92 -26.14 27.77
C SER A 374 -20.60 -24.65 27.93
N ASN A 375 -19.46 -24.31 28.54
CA ASN A 375 -19.01 -22.92 28.69
C ASN A 375 -18.18 -22.45 27.50
N ALA A 376 -17.97 -23.26 26.46
CA ALA A 376 -17.18 -22.85 25.30
C ALA A 376 -17.85 -21.69 24.56
N HIS A 377 -17.04 -20.77 24.02
CA HIS A 377 -17.52 -19.48 23.52
C HIS A 377 -16.60 -18.88 22.46
N ARG A 378 -17.12 -17.92 21.69
CA ARG A 378 -16.33 -17.06 20.81
C ARG A 378 -15.45 -16.10 21.59
N ILE A 379 -14.49 -15.45 20.94
CA ILE A 379 -13.61 -14.49 21.61
C ILE A 379 -14.27 -13.10 21.70
N PHE A 380 -14.68 -12.52 20.56
CA PHE A 380 -15.26 -11.18 20.50
C PHE A 380 -16.66 -11.16 19.89
N THR A 381 -17.54 -10.37 20.51
CA THR A 381 -18.80 -9.88 19.93
C THR A 381 -18.68 -8.37 19.77
N VAL A 382 -18.91 -7.85 18.57
CA VAL A 382 -18.72 -6.44 18.24
C VAL A 382 -19.98 -5.87 17.61
N THR A 383 -20.52 -4.81 18.19
CA THR A 383 -21.78 -4.17 17.78
C THR A 383 -21.72 -2.65 17.89
N GLY A 384 -22.70 -1.96 17.30
CA GLY A 384 -22.85 -0.50 17.35
C GLY A 384 -22.42 0.18 16.05
N ASP A 385 -23.32 0.96 15.45
CA ASP A 385 -23.18 1.53 14.11
C ASP A 385 -22.01 2.52 13.93
N LYS A 386 -21.52 3.08 15.03
CA LYS A 386 -20.35 3.95 15.09
C LYS A 386 -19.09 3.26 15.61
N THR A 387 -19.20 2.01 16.06
CA THR A 387 -18.10 1.28 16.67
C THR A 387 -17.00 1.01 15.67
N GLU A 388 -15.78 1.39 16.03
CA GLU A 388 -14.54 1.02 15.34
C GLU A 388 -13.67 0.19 16.28
N LEU A 389 -13.48 -1.10 15.98
CA LEU A 389 -12.59 -1.97 16.74
C LEU A 389 -11.28 -2.16 15.98
N THR A 390 -10.16 -1.85 16.63
CA THR A 390 -8.82 -2.18 16.15
C THR A 390 -8.18 -3.23 17.05
N LEU A 391 -7.71 -4.33 16.45
CA LEU A 391 -6.93 -5.38 17.10
C LEU A 391 -5.51 -5.36 16.51
N GLU A 392 -4.48 -5.29 17.35
CA GLU A 392 -3.08 -5.22 16.91
C GLU A 392 -2.22 -6.24 17.66
N ASP A 393 -1.37 -6.99 16.95
CA ASP A 393 -0.38 -7.89 17.54
C ASP A 393 -0.99 -8.92 18.52
N LEU A 394 -2.13 -9.51 18.16
CA LEU A 394 -2.85 -10.50 18.95
C LEU A 394 -2.96 -11.84 18.23
N LYS A 395 -2.95 -12.93 19.00
CA LYS A 395 -3.31 -14.25 18.52
C LYS A 395 -4.61 -14.73 19.16
N LEU A 396 -5.65 -14.88 18.36
CA LEU A 396 -6.99 -15.30 18.76
C LEU A 396 -7.15 -16.78 18.44
N LYS A 397 -7.37 -17.64 19.44
CA LYS A 397 -7.46 -19.08 19.16
C LYS A 397 -8.52 -19.83 19.94
N ASN A 398 -8.92 -20.98 19.39
CA ASN A 398 -9.82 -21.94 20.02
C ASN A 398 -11.18 -21.34 20.42
N GLY A 399 -11.63 -20.30 19.70
CA GLY A 399 -12.97 -19.76 19.88
C GLY A 399 -14.01 -20.66 19.21
N ILE A 400 -15.14 -20.87 19.86
CA ILE A 400 -16.25 -21.63 19.27
C ILE A 400 -17.56 -20.91 19.48
N GLU A 401 -18.41 -20.92 18.46
CA GLU A 401 -19.83 -20.78 18.71
C GLU A 401 -20.55 -22.08 18.38
N GLY A 402 -21.02 -22.75 19.44
CA GLY A 402 -21.49 -24.13 19.41
C GLY A 402 -22.98 -24.29 19.09
N VAL A 403 -23.71 -23.20 18.97
CA VAL A 403 -25.17 -23.20 18.72
C VAL A 403 -25.45 -23.15 17.21
N ALA A 404 -26.45 -23.91 16.77
CA ALA A 404 -26.88 -23.89 15.38
C ALA A 404 -27.31 -22.47 14.94
N SER A 405 -26.86 -22.04 13.77
CA SER A 405 -27.13 -20.71 13.18
C SER A 405 -26.41 -19.52 13.81
N GLU A 406 -25.36 -19.73 14.61
CA GLU A 406 -24.54 -18.64 15.13
C GLU A 406 -23.13 -18.56 14.48
N TYR A 407 -22.70 -17.35 14.14
CA TYR A 407 -21.58 -17.11 13.23
C TYR A 407 -20.42 -16.40 13.91
N GLY A 408 -19.16 -16.70 13.54
CA GLY A 408 -17.97 -15.98 14.03
C GLY A 408 -17.31 -16.63 15.25
N GLY A 409 -16.44 -17.61 15.04
CA GLY A 409 -15.81 -18.35 16.15
C GLY A 409 -14.76 -17.55 16.91
N ALA A 410 -13.96 -16.74 16.21
CA ALA A 410 -13.09 -15.75 16.86
C ALA A 410 -13.84 -14.43 17.06
N ILE A 411 -14.39 -13.88 15.99
CA ILE A 411 -14.98 -12.54 15.97
C ILE A 411 -16.32 -12.60 15.27
N SER A 412 -17.36 -12.06 15.91
CA SER A 412 -18.61 -11.68 15.24
C SER A 412 -18.77 -10.17 15.30
N ALA A 413 -18.70 -9.52 14.14
CA ALA A 413 -18.89 -8.08 14.00
C ALA A 413 -20.15 -7.80 13.19
N SER A 414 -21.13 -7.17 13.83
CA SER A 414 -22.45 -6.93 13.23
C SER A 414 -22.85 -5.48 13.36
N GLN A 415 -23.16 -4.86 12.21
CA GLN A 415 -23.63 -3.48 12.10
C GLN A 415 -22.67 -2.49 12.78
N ILE A 416 -21.37 -2.70 12.59
CA ILE A 416 -20.34 -1.76 13.02
C ILE A 416 -19.80 -0.97 11.84
N LYS A 417 -19.10 0.12 12.14
CA LYS A 417 -18.45 0.93 11.10
C LYS A 417 -17.24 0.18 10.54
N THR A 418 -16.27 -0.14 11.39
CA THR A 418 -14.99 -0.72 10.95
C THR A 418 -14.47 -1.78 11.90
N LEU A 419 -13.94 -2.88 11.34
CA LEU A 419 -13.09 -3.85 12.04
C LEU A 419 -11.68 -3.79 11.43
N THR A 420 -10.67 -3.41 12.21
CA THR A 420 -9.28 -3.39 11.76
C THR A 420 -8.46 -4.44 12.52
N LEU A 421 -7.78 -5.32 11.81
CA LEU A 421 -6.82 -6.26 12.37
C LEU A 421 -5.43 -5.97 11.78
N LYS A 422 -4.42 -5.80 12.62
CA LYS A 422 -3.04 -5.59 12.19
C LYS A 422 -2.13 -6.62 12.84
N ASN A 423 -1.41 -7.37 12.01
CA ASN A 423 -0.47 -8.40 12.47
C ASN A 423 -1.11 -9.40 13.45
N CYS A 424 -2.38 -9.75 13.22
CA CYS A 424 -3.11 -10.69 14.07
C CYS A 424 -3.06 -12.11 13.50
N VAL A 425 -3.14 -13.09 14.38
CA VAL A 425 -3.30 -14.51 14.04
C VAL A 425 -4.66 -14.98 14.54
N ILE A 426 -5.47 -15.62 13.70
CA ILE A 426 -6.70 -16.31 14.10
C ILE A 426 -6.50 -17.79 13.82
N GLU A 427 -6.60 -18.63 14.86
CA GLU A 427 -6.22 -20.03 14.79
C GLU A 427 -7.28 -20.96 15.40
N ALA A 428 -7.64 -22.03 14.68
CA ALA A 428 -8.44 -23.14 15.23
C ALA A 428 -9.80 -22.71 15.83
N CYS A 429 -10.45 -21.72 15.22
CA CYS A 429 -11.78 -21.26 15.64
C CYS A 429 -12.90 -21.97 14.86
N THR A 430 -14.06 -22.14 15.48
CA THR A 430 -15.19 -22.88 14.92
C THR A 430 -16.52 -22.13 15.09
N ALA A 431 -17.39 -22.12 14.08
CA ALA A 431 -18.73 -21.55 14.19
C ALA A 431 -19.69 -22.18 13.17
N TYR A 432 -20.98 -21.83 13.18
CA TYR A 432 -21.89 -22.24 12.11
C TYR A 432 -21.45 -21.72 10.75
N GLY A 433 -21.07 -20.44 10.66
CA GLY A 433 -20.43 -19.80 9.49
C GLY A 433 -19.41 -18.75 9.94
N GLY A 434 -18.42 -18.45 9.10
CA GLY A 434 -17.33 -17.54 9.51
C GLY A 434 -16.51 -18.13 10.65
N GLY A 435 -15.88 -19.27 10.44
CA GLY A 435 -15.20 -20.03 11.50
C GLY A 435 -14.20 -19.17 12.29
N GLY A 436 -13.43 -18.34 11.59
CA GLY A 436 -12.65 -17.25 12.19
C GLY A 436 -13.50 -16.00 12.43
N ILE A 437 -13.87 -15.33 11.35
CA ILE A 437 -14.52 -14.01 11.37
C ILE A 437 -15.88 -14.07 10.70
N TYR A 438 -16.89 -13.51 11.35
CA TYR A 438 -18.17 -13.18 10.75
C TYR A 438 -18.39 -11.67 10.70
N LEU A 439 -18.82 -11.17 9.54
CA LEU A 439 -19.09 -9.76 9.27
C LEU A 439 -20.52 -9.63 8.73
N ASN A 440 -21.31 -8.75 9.32
CA ASN A 440 -22.68 -8.51 8.86
C ASN A 440 -23.09 -7.04 8.93
N GLY A 441 -23.88 -6.55 7.97
CA GLY A 441 -24.57 -5.26 8.10
C GLY A 441 -23.72 -4.02 7.75
N GLY A 442 -23.07 -4.03 6.59
CA GLY A 442 -22.34 -2.86 6.08
C GLY A 442 -20.94 -2.64 6.66
N VAL A 443 -20.41 -3.62 7.39
CA VAL A 443 -19.09 -3.55 8.03
C VAL A 443 -17.99 -3.44 6.99
N GLU A 444 -17.07 -2.50 7.19
CA GLU A 444 -15.78 -2.48 6.51
C GLU A 444 -14.71 -3.17 7.38
N ALA A 445 -14.19 -4.30 6.91
CA ALA A 445 -13.11 -5.01 7.58
C ALA A 445 -11.78 -4.79 6.85
N VAL A 446 -10.73 -4.42 7.59
CA VAL A 446 -9.38 -4.20 7.08
C VAL A 446 -8.41 -5.13 7.83
N LEU A 447 -7.85 -6.10 7.12
CA LEU A 447 -6.87 -7.05 7.64
C LEU A 447 -5.50 -6.73 7.04
N GLU A 448 -4.54 -6.35 7.88
CA GLU A 448 -3.18 -6.01 7.46
C GLU A 448 -2.19 -7.03 8.02
N ARG A 449 -1.48 -7.74 7.14
CA ARG A 449 -0.47 -8.76 7.52
C ARG A 449 -1.01 -9.82 8.50
N CYS A 450 -2.26 -10.24 8.32
CA CYS A 450 -2.90 -11.20 9.23
C CYS A 450 -2.74 -12.66 8.76
N THR A 451 -2.78 -13.60 9.71
CA THR A 451 -2.84 -15.03 9.43
C THR A 451 -4.16 -15.61 9.93
N ILE A 452 -4.92 -16.31 9.09
CA ILE A 452 -6.11 -17.06 9.51
C ILE A 452 -5.94 -18.53 9.14
N THR A 453 -5.89 -19.41 10.13
CA THR A 453 -5.59 -20.82 9.90
C THR A 453 -6.34 -21.79 10.79
N GLY A 454 -6.61 -23.00 10.27
CA GLY A 454 -7.26 -24.07 11.01
C GLY A 454 -8.71 -23.77 11.40
N CYS A 455 -9.30 -22.69 10.89
CA CYS A 455 -10.65 -22.28 11.24
C CYS A 455 -11.68 -23.06 10.42
N GLN A 456 -12.80 -23.42 11.05
CA GLN A 456 -13.77 -24.33 10.45
C GLN A 456 -15.20 -23.86 10.69
N THR A 457 -16.09 -24.20 9.78
CA THR A 457 -17.54 -24.04 10.00
C THR A 457 -18.22 -25.37 10.31
N THR A 458 -19.48 -25.36 10.72
CA THR A 458 -20.28 -26.59 10.94
C THR A 458 -21.50 -26.70 10.03
N GLY A 459 -21.92 -25.64 9.34
CA GLY A 459 -23.08 -25.71 8.44
C GLY A 459 -23.19 -24.63 7.36
N ALA A 460 -22.53 -23.48 7.51
CA ALA A 460 -22.49 -22.40 6.52
C ALA A 460 -21.05 -22.15 6.03
N GLY A 461 -20.90 -21.15 5.16
CA GLY A 461 -19.64 -20.90 4.46
C GLY A 461 -18.59 -20.11 5.23
N GLY A 462 -17.41 -19.97 4.62
CA GLY A 462 -16.33 -19.12 5.12
C GLY A 462 -15.61 -19.73 6.32
N GLY A 463 -14.78 -20.77 6.10
CA GLY A 463 -13.94 -21.35 7.15
C GLY A 463 -13.13 -20.30 7.89
N ALA A 464 -12.51 -19.37 7.14
CA ALA A 464 -11.81 -18.22 7.68
C ALA A 464 -12.75 -17.03 7.88
N ILE A 465 -13.41 -16.57 6.80
CA ILE A 465 -14.19 -15.33 6.79
C ILE A 465 -15.53 -15.58 6.11
N TYR A 466 -16.62 -15.18 6.78
CA TYR A 466 -17.92 -14.99 6.18
C TYR A 466 -18.27 -13.50 6.28
N ALA A 467 -18.58 -12.85 5.15
CA ALA A 467 -19.18 -11.52 5.11
C ALA A 467 -20.53 -11.54 4.37
N GLY A 468 -21.59 -11.12 5.06
CA GLY A 468 -22.97 -11.08 4.52
C GLY A 468 -23.62 -9.72 4.62
N ALA A 469 -24.48 -9.38 3.65
CA ALA A 469 -25.35 -8.22 3.78
C ALA A 469 -26.47 -8.46 4.80
N SER A 470 -26.82 -7.40 5.55
CA SER A 470 -28.01 -7.32 6.38
C SER A 470 -28.56 -5.90 6.35
N LEU A 471 -29.89 -5.78 6.50
CA LEU A 471 -30.62 -4.51 6.43
C LEU A 471 -30.29 -3.69 5.17
N GLY A 472 -30.04 -4.36 4.06
CA GLY A 472 -29.69 -3.72 2.77
C GLY A 472 -28.27 -3.15 2.69
N LYS A 473 -27.43 -3.28 3.72
CA LYS A 473 -26.05 -2.80 3.72
C LYS A 473 -25.07 -3.90 3.31
N GLN A 474 -24.26 -3.64 2.28
CA GLN A 474 -23.26 -4.57 1.75
C GLN A 474 -21.94 -4.45 2.53
N PRO A 475 -21.34 -5.55 3.03
CA PRO A 475 -20.04 -5.49 3.70
C PRO A 475 -18.88 -5.33 2.71
N ILE A 476 -17.76 -4.81 3.19
CA ILE A 476 -16.51 -4.67 2.45
C ILE A 476 -15.39 -5.38 3.24
N VAL A 477 -14.64 -6.25 2.57
CA VAL A 477 -13.46 -6.89 3.15
C VAL A 477 -12.21 -6.48 2.38
N ARG A 478 -11.21 -5.98 3.09
CA ARG A 478 -9.90 -5.57 2.56
C ARG A 478 -8.81 -6.41 3.22
N ILE A 479 -8.02 -7.10 2.42
CA ILE A 479 -6.88 -7.89 2.88
C ILE A 479 -5.61 -7.29 2.27
N LYS A 480 -4.70 -6.82 3.12
CA LYS A 480 -3.43 -6.19 2.75
C LYS A 480 -2.27 -7.05 3.27
N GLY A 481 -1.94 -8.07 2.50
CA GLY A 481 -0.93 -9.06 2.86
C GLY A 481 -1.39 -10.07 3.92
N GLY A 482 -0.65 -11.16 4.04
CA GLY A 482 -0.89 -12.21 5.03
C GLY A 482 -1.19 -13.58 4.44
N LYS A 483 -1.72 -14.48 5.27
CA LYS A 483 -1.96 -15.89 4.93
C LYS A 483 -3.35 -16.36 5.37
N ILE A 484 -4.06 -17.07 4.50
CA ILE A 484 -5.33 -17.72 4.82
C ILE A 484 -5.24 -19.17 4.37
N GLU A 485 -4.98 -20.08 5.31
CA GLU A 485 -4.66 -21.47 4.98
C GLU A 485 -5.22 -22.51 5.95
N ASN A 486 -5.44 -23.73 5.47
CA ASN A 486 -5.97 -24.85 6.28
C ASN A 486 -7.36 -24.57 6.89
N ASN A 487 -8.18 -23.75 6.25
CA ASN A 487 -9.53 -23.46 6.72
C ASN A 487 -10.57 -24.35 6.02
N THR A 488 -11.64 -24.68 6.73
CA THR A 488 -12.71 -25.54 6.20
C THR A 488 -14.09 -24.88 6.28
N GLY A 489 -14.70 -24.60 5.14
CA GLY A 489 -16.08 -24.10 5.03
C GLY A 489 -17.09 -25.23 4.76
N HIS A 490 -18.38 -24.94 4.88
CA HIS A 490 -19.49 -25.80 4.47
C HIS A 490 -20.38 -25.05 3.48
N ILE A 491 -20.93 -25.74 2.48
CA ILE A 491 -21.85 -25.20 1.45
C ILE A 491 -21.22 -24.14 0.51
N SER A 492 -20.46 -23.17 1.00
CA SER A 492 -19.75 -22.21 0.15
C SER A 492 -18.48 -21.66 0.81
N GLY A 493 -17.50 -21.22 0.01
CA GLY A 493 -16.30 -20.52 0.48
C GLY A 493 -15.52 -21.33 1.51
N GLY A 494 -14.64 -22.23 1.10
CA GLY A 494 -13.82 -23.00 2.05
C GLY A 494 -12.96 -22.10 2.93
N ALA A 495 -12.38 -21.05 2.36
CA ALA A 495 -11.72 -19.98 3.13
C ALA A 495 -12.65 -18.78 3.33
N ILE A 496 -13.07 -18.15 2.24
CA ILE A 496 -13.75 -16.85 2.25
C ILE A 496 -15.10 -16.97 1.55
N ASN A 497 -16.16 -16.54 2.22
CA ASN A 497 -17.49 -16.41 1.66
C ASN A 497 -17.95 -14.95 1.73
N ILE A 498 -18.21 -14.35 0.57
CA ILE A 498 -18.75 -12.99 0.43
C ILE A 498 -20.14 -13.08 -0.19
N THR A 499 -21.16 -12.81 0.59
CA THR A 499 -22.55 -12.76 0.14
C THR A 499 -23.05 -11.33 0.14
N ARG A 500 -23.36 -10.81 -1.06
CA ARG A 500 -23.85 -9.44 -1.29
C ARG A 500 -22.89 -8.37 -0.72
N GLY A 501 -21.59 -8.58 -0.90
CA GLY A 501 -20.53 -7.69 -0.43
C GLY A 501 -19.40 -7.55 -1.44
N SER A 502 -18.32 -6.88 -1.06
CA SER A 502 -17.12 -6.73 -1.90
C SER A 502 -15.85 -7.21 -1.20
N LEU A 503 -14.90 -7.72 -1.98
CA LEU A 503 -13.61 -8.20 -1.52
C LEU A 503 -12.47 -7.58 -2.34
N TYR A 504 -11.52 -7.00 -1.62
CA TYR A 504 -10.31 -6.40 -2.16
C TYR A 504 -9.09 -7.04 -1.52
N ILE A 505 -8.18 -7.60 -2.32
CA ILE A 505 -6.94 -8.21 -1.83
C ILE A 505 -5.74 -7.56 -2.50
N ASN A 506 -4.90 -6.90 -1.69
CA ASN A 506 -3.73 -6.11 -2.08
C ASN A 506 -4.04 -4.99 -3.09
N THR A 507 -5.26 -4.46 -3.04
CA THR A 507 -5.75 -3.47 -4.01
C THR A 507 -6.77 -2.55 -3.37
N ASP A 508 -6.91 -1.34 -3.93
CA ASP A 508 -8.00 -0.43 -3.67
C ASP A 508 -9.29 -0.84 -4.41
N GLU A 509 -10.33 -0.01 -4.29
CA GLU A 509 -11.63 -0.23 -4.93
C GLU A 509 -11.67 -0.09 -6.45
N ASN A 510 -10.65 0.53 -7.02
CA ASN A 510 -10.49 0.74 -8.45
C ASN A 510 -9.70 -0.41 -9.09
N GLY A 511 -8.95 -1.17 -8.30
CA GLY A 511 -8.06 -2.23 -8.81
C GLY A 511 -6.59 -1.82 -8.79
N ASN A 512 -6.26 -0.66 -8.21
CA ASN A 512 -4.88 -0.22 -8.10
C ASN A 512 -4.21 -0.92 -6.91
N PRO A 513 -2.97 -1.41 -7.07
CA PRO A 513 -2.23 -2.04 -5.99
C PRO A 513 -2.16 -1.16 -4.74
N ASP A 514 -2.39 -1.72 -3.56
CA ASP A 514 -2.32 -0.98 -2.30
C ASP A 514 -0.87 -0.56 -1.95
N ASN A 515 0.07 -1.47 -2.18
CA ASN A 515 1.50 -1.27 -2.06
C ASN A 515 2.22 -2.27 -3.00
N PRO A 516 3.23 -1.83 -3.79
CA PRO A 516 3.93 -2.69 -4.76
C PRO A 516 4.63 -3.92 -4.17
N SER A 517 4.81 -4.01 -2.85
CA SER A 517 5.47 -5.12 -2.16
C SER A 517 4.52 -6.11 -1.51
N THR A 518 3.25 -5.74 -1.32
CA THR A 518 2.27 -6.60 -0.63
C THR A 518 2.08 -7.92 -1.37
N LYS A 519 2.02 -9.02 -0.61
CA LYS A 519 1.71 -10.36 -1.11
C LYS A 519 0.78 -11.08 -0.14
N THR A 520 -0.20 -11.78 -0.69
CA THR A 520 -1.16 -12.59 0.08
C THR A 520 -1.15 -14.02 -0.44
N GLU A 521 -1.24 -14.97 0.48
CA GLU A 521 -1.36 -16.40 0.16
C GLU A 521 -2.69 -16.95 0.68
N ILE A 522 -3.41 -17.69 -0.16
CA ILE A 522 -4.65 -18.37 0.19
C ILE A 522 -4.52 -19.81 -0.28
N GLY A 523 -4.37 -20.77 0.63
CA GLY A 523 -4.20 -22.15 0.16
C GLY A 523 -4.52 -23.25 1.14
N ILE A 524 -4.59 -24.48 0.65
CA ILE A 524 -4.95 -25.67 1.44
C ILE A 524 -6.31 -25.49 2.15
N ASN A 525 -7.23 -24.74 1.54
CA ASN A 525 -8.56 -24.54 2.12
C ASN A 525 -9.53 -25.55 1.51
N ALA A 526 -10.47 -26.04 2.31
CA ALA A 526 -11.43 -27.05 1.91
C ALA A 526 -12.86 -26.55 2.06
N LEU A 527 -13.71 -26.88 1.10
CA LEU A 527 -15.15 -26.75 1.23
C LEU A 527 -15.77 -28.14 1.37
N LYS A 528 -16.48 -28.39 2.47
CA LYS A 528 -17.29 -29.60 2.63
C LYS A 528 -18.64 -29.40 1.92
N ALA A 529 -18.91 -30.24 0.92
CA ALA A 529 -20.15 -30.18 0.15
C ALA A 529 -21.29 -30.90 0.89
N SER A 530 -21.96 -30.22 1.83
CA SER A 530 -22.90 -30.85 2.79
C SER A 530 -24.33 -30.27 2.78
N GLY A 531 -24.74 -29.55 1.73
CA GLY A 531 -26.04 -28.87 1.63
C GLY A 531 -26.91 -29.28 0.45
N GLY A 532 -28.11 -28.69 0.33
CA GLY A 532 -29.06 -28.96 -0.77
C GLY A 532 -28.73 -28.25 -2.09
N GLU A 533 -28.06 -27.09 -2.05
CA GLU A 533 -27.80 -26.28 -3.24
C GLU A 533 -26.36 -25.72 -3.30
N GLY A 534 -25.78 -25.78 -4.51
CA GLY A 534 -24.75 -24.84 -4.96
C GLY A 534 -23.39 -24.83 -4.24
N ASN A 535 -22.78 -25.99 -3.99
CA ASN A 535 -21.48 -26.09 -3.29
C ASN A 535 -20.37 -25.35 -4.05
N SER A 536 -19.98 -24.15 -3.60
CA SER A 536 -19.21 -23.23 -4.46
C SER A 536 -18.02 -22.58 -3.75
N GLY A 537 -16.86 -22.55 -4.41
CA GLY A 537 -15.68 -21.82 -3.93
C GLY A 537 -14.91 -22.58 -2.86
N GLY A 538 -14.02 -23.50 -3.22
CA GLY A 538 -13.13 -24.16 -2.25
C GLY A 538 -12.17 -23.18 -1.55
N GLY A 539 -11.71 -22.15 -2.25
CA GLY A 539 -11.02 -21.01 -1.66
C GLY A 539 -11.98 -19.86 -1.38
N ILE A 540 -12.47 -19.22 -2.44
CA ILE A 540 -13.26 -17.98 -2.38
C ILE A 540 -14.61 -18.19 -3.05
N TYR A 541 -15.68 -17.75 -2.40
CA TYR A 541 -17.01 -17.65 -2.98
C TYR A 541 -17.54 -16.21 -2.93
N CYS A 542 -18.08 -15.74 -4.04
CA CYS A 542 -18.80 -14.47 -4.13
C CYS A 542 -20.20 -14.68 -4.72
N LEU A 543 -21.21 -14.14 -4.04
CA LEU A 543 -22.61 -14.17 -4.44
C LEU A 543 -23.17 -12.75 -4.50
N TRP A 544 -23.73 -12.36 -5.65
CA TRP A 544 -24.38 -11.07 -5.87
C TRP A 544 -25.77 -11.23 -6.46
N ASP A 545 -26.70 -10.38 -6.03
CA ASP A 545 -28.01 -10.28 -6.67
C ASP A 545 -27.91 -9.36 -7.90
N THR A 546 -28.81 -9.53 -8.87
CA THR A 546 -28.81 -8.75 -10.12
C THR A 546 -28.91 -7.24 -9.91
N ASP A 547 -29.64 -6.80 -8.88
CA ASP A 547 -29.86 -5.40 -8.50
C ASP A 547 -28.78 -4.86 -7.53
N LYS A 548 -27.91 -5.73 -7.02
CA LYS A 548 -26.90 -5.41 -5.99
C LYS A 548 -25.55 -6.00 -6.37
N PRO A 549 -24.91 -5.49 -7.44
CA PRO A 549 -23.59 -5.96 -7.84
C PRO A 549 -22.57 -5.68 -6.73
N GLY A 550 -21.60 -6.56 -6.60
CA GLY A 550 -20.41 -6.33 -5.79
C GLY A 550 -19.13 -6.42 -6.61
N LYS A 551 -18.00 -6.29 -5.92
CA LYS A 551 -16.67 -6.27 -6.54
C LYS A 551 -15.78 -7.35 -5.95
N LEU A 552 -15.06 -8.05 -6.81
CA LEU A 552 -13.96 -8.94 -6.44
C LEU A 552 -12.69 -8.45 -7.13
N LYS A 553 -11.77 -7.83 -6.38
CA LYS A 553 -10.50 -7.35 -6.93
C LYS A 553 -9.33 -7.96 -6.19
N ILE A 554 -8.45 -8.61 -6.94
CA ILE A 554 -7.31 -9.37 -6.41
C ILE A 554 -6.05 -8.97 -7.19
N HIS A 555 -5.02 -8.56 -6.46
CA HIS A 555 -3.71 -8.24 -7.04
C HIS A 555 -2.59 -9.02 -6.33
N ARG A 556 -1.69 -9.67 -7.09
CA ARG A 556 -0.49 -10.34 -6.53
C ARG A 556 -0.80 -11.31 -5.38
N VAL A 557 -1.69 -12.26 -5.67
CA VAL A 557 -2.10 -13.30 -4.72
C VAL A 557 -1.73 -14.66 -5.26
N LYS A 558 -1.24 -15.52 -4.37
CA LYS A 558 -1.09 -16.95 -4.65
C LYS A 558 -2.27 -17.70 -4.05
N ILE A 559 -3.07 -18.35 -4.90
CA ILE A 559 -4.17 -19.22 -4.50
C ILE A 559 -3.81 -20.65 -4.85
N TRP A 560 -3.78 -21.57 -3.87
CA TRP A 560 -3.28 -22.92 -4.17
C TRP A 560 -3.90 -24.05 -3.35
N SER A 561 -4.06 -25.22 -3.97
CA SER A 561 -4.57 -26.44 -3.31
C SER A 561 -5.88 -26.24 -2.54
N CYS A 562 -6.77 -25.39 -3.07
CA CYS A 562 -8.11 -25.26 -2.54
C CYS A 562 -9.01 -26.36 -3.12
N THR A 563 -9.82 -26.99 -2.27
CA THR A 563 -10.62 -28.16 -2.65
C THR A 563 -12.10 -28.01 -2.35
N VAL A 564 -12.93 -28.67 -3.14
CA VAL A 564 -14.33 -28.96 -2.78
C VAL A 564 -14.46 -30.45 -2.57
N LYS A 565 -14.75 -30.84 -1.33
CA LYS A 565 -14.76 -32.23 -0.87
C LYS A 565 -16.19 -32.80 -0.83
N ALA A 566 -16.38 -33.93 -1.48
CA ALA A 566 -17.58 -34.74 -1.34
C ALA A 566 -17.60 -35.39 0.06
N VAL A 567 -18.64 -35.12 0.85
CA VAL A 567 -18.70 -35.57 2.26
C VAL A 567 -19.88 -36.47 2.60
N ASP A 568 -20.86 -36.58 1.71
CA ASP A 568 -22.01 -37.47 1.89
C ASP A 568 -22.36 -38.18 0.57
N SER A 569 -23.29 -39.15 0.65
CA SER A 569 -23.70 -39.96 -0.48
C SER A 569 -24.60 -39.23 -1.48
N ASP A 570 -25.03 -38.00 -1.17
CA ASP A 570 -25.82 -37.24 -2.12
C ASP A 570 -24.89 -36.75 -3.21
N ASN A 571 -25.19 -37.11 -4.44
CA ASN A 571 -24.40 -36.71 -5.59
C ASN A 571 -24.63 -35.22 -5.90
N LYS A 572 -23.98 -34.33 -5.14
CA LYS A 572 -24.23 -32.88 -5.16
C LYS A 572 -23.54 -32.18 -6.32
N LYS A 573 -24.06 -31.01 -6.72
CA LYS A 573 -23.42 -30.12 -7.69
C LYS A 573 -22.40 -29.22 -6.99
N ALA A 574 -21.24 -29.03 -7.64
CA ALA A 574 -20.17 -28.20 -7.12
C ALA A 574 -19.46 -27.35 -8.20
N ASN A 575 -18.98 -26.17 -7.80
CA ASN A 575 -18.46 -25.15 -8.70
C ASN A 575 -17.26 -24.41 -8.10
N GLY A 576 -16.20 -24.16 -8.89
CA GLY A 576 -15.07 -23.32 -8.53
C GLY A 576 -14.29 -23.85 -7.33
N ALA A 577 -13.33 -24.76 -7.53
CA ALA A 577 -12.51 -25.23 -6.41
C ALA A 577 -11.55 -24.16 -5.87
N GLY A 578 -11.01 -23.29 -6.74
CA GLY A 578 -10.32 -22.07 -6.32
C GLY A 578 -11.29 -20.94 -5.96
N ILE A 579 -11.94 -20.38 -6.99
CA ILE A 579 -12.84 -19.23 -6.90
C ILE A 579 -14.16 -19.57 -7.58
N SER A 580 -15.29 -19.25 -6.95
CA SER A 580 -16.59 -19.26 -7.62
C SER A 580 -17.26 -17.90 -7.47
N VAL A 581 -17.75 -17.35 -8.58
CA VAL A 581 -18.51 -16.11 -8.64
C VAL A 581 -19.89 -16.39 -9.21
N TYR A 582 -20.93 -15.94 -8.51
CA TYR A 582 -22.31 -16.03 -8.95
C TYR A 582 -22.98 -14.66 -8.90
N GLY A 583 -23.43 -14.18 -10.04
CA GLY A 583 -24.18 -12.92 -10.17
C GLY A 583 -23.42 -11.83 -10.91
N LYS A 584 -24.15 -10.77 -11.28
CA LYS A 584 -23.59 -9.62 -11.99
C LYS A 584 -22.70 -8.81 -11.04
N GLY A 585 -21.41 -8.75 -11.32
CA GLY A 585 -20.45 -7.97 -10.54
C GLY A 585 -19.13 -7.81 -11.29
N ASP A 586 -18.31 -6.87 -10.81
CA ASP A 586 -17.01 -6.51 -11.38
C ASP A 586 -15.91 -7.40 -10.77
N VAL A 587 -15.32 -8.26 -11.58
CA VAL A 587 -14.26 -9.19 -11.19
C VAL A 587 -12.96 -8.76 -11.87
N LEU A 588 -11.93 -8.45 -11.07
CA LEU A 588 -10.59 -8.13 -11.53
C LEU A 588 -9.55 -9.01 -10.83
N LEU A 589 -8.83 -9.82 -11.60
CA LEU A 589 -7.64 -10.53 -11.12
C LEU A 589 -6.42 -10.01 -11.89
N SER A 590 -5.38 -9.60 -11.16
CA SER A 590 -4.12 -9.13 -11.75
C SER A 590 -2.91 -9.75 -11.06
N SER A 591 -1.97 -10.29 -11.84
CA SER A 591 -0.76 -10.92 -11.31
C SER A 591 -1.04 -12.04 -10.29
N VAL A 592 -2.09 -12.84 -10.52
CA VAL A 592 -2.50 -13.95 -9.64
C VAL A 592 -1.88 -15.26 -10.12
N GLU A 593 -1.35 -16.06 -9.18
CA GLU A 593 -1.00 -17.46 -9.41
C GLU A 593 -2.08 -18.33 -8.78
N LEU A 594 -2.85 -19.07 -9.58
CA LEU A 594 -3.87 -20.00 -9.10
C LEU A 594 -3.47 -21.43 -9.49
N SER A 595 -3.24 -22.31 -8.50
CA SER A 595 -2.71 -23.64 -8.78
C SER A 595 -3.26 -24.79 -7.94
N GLY A 596 -3.34 -25.99 -8.52
CA GLY A 596 -3.63 -27.21 -7.76
C GLY A 596 -5.03 -27.28 -7.14
N CYS A 597 -5.97 -26.44 -7.58
CA CYS A 597 -7.33 -26.44 -7.05
C CYS A 597 -8.18 -27.52 -7.73
N GLU A 598 -8.91 -28.31 -6.94
CA GLU A 598 -9.61 -29.49 -7.44
C GLU A 598 -10.84 -29.93 -6.62
N PHE A 599 -11.58 -30.91 -7.13
CA PHE A 599 -12.69 -31.55 -6.43
C PHE A 599 -12.20 -32.88 -5.83
N ASP A 600 -12.34 -33.04 -4.51
CA ASP A 600 -11.87 -34.20 -3.75
C ASP A 600 -13.00 -35.21 -3.51
N GLU A 601 -12.88 -36.37 -4.15
CA GLU A 601 -13.78 -37.53 -4.02
C GLU A 601 -13.07 -38.73 -3.35
N SER A 602 -11.91 -38.52 -2.72
CA SER A 602 -11.12 -39.59 -2.07
C SER A 602 -11.83 -40.32 -0.93
N GLY A 603 -12.90 -39.72 -0.39
CA GLY A 603 -13.74 -40.30 0.66
C GLY A 603 -14.77 -41.34 0.20
N GLY A 604 -14.78 -41.72 -1.09
CA GLY A 604 -15.75 -42.67 -1.65
C GLY A 604 -17.11 -42.05 -2.01
N ASN A 605 -17.30 -40.76 -1.75
CA ASN A 605 -18.47 -39.98 -2.15
C ASN A 605 -18.20 -39.22 -3.46
N THR A 606 -19.22 -39.00 -4.26
CA THR A 606 -19.10 -38.35 -5.58
C THR A 606 -19.90 -37.06 -5.69
N LEU A 607 -19.50 -36.21 -6.62
CA LEU A 607 -20.20 -34.98 -7.01
C LEU A 607 -20.74 -35.12 -8.44
N ALA A 608 -22.01 -34.75 -8.63
CA ALA A 608 -22.70 -34.85 -9.92
C ALA A 608 -22.18 -33.85 -10.94
N GLN A 609 -21.58 -32.76 -10.47
CA GLN A 609 -21.06 -31.68 -11.30
C GLN A 609 -19.82 -31.09 -10.63
N LYS A 610 -18.78 -30.87 -11.44
CA LYS A 610 -17.48 -30.34 -11.02
C LYS A 610 -17.02 -29.31 -12.05
N GLN A 611 -17.45 -28.06 -11.92
CA GLN A 611 -17.19 -27.02 -12.92
C GLN A 611 -16.15 -26.01 -12.43
N GLY A 612 -15.11 -25.74 -13.22
CA GLY A 612 -14.09 -24.75 -12.90
C GLY A 612 -13.19 -25.22 -11.75
N GLY A 613 -12.06 -25.86 -12.05
CA GLY A 613 -11.10 -26.25 -11.01
C GLY A 613 -10.44 -25.01 -10.40
N GLY A 614 -10.05 -24.08 -11.26
CA GLY A 614 -9.57 -22.77 -10.85
C GLY A 614 -10.71 -21.80 -10.52
N ILE A 615 -11.44 -21.36 -11.54
CA ILE A 615 -12.47 -20.33 -11.48
C ILE A 615 -13.77 -20.81 -12.14
N CYS A 616 -14.90 -20.53 -11.51
CA CYS A 616 -16.23 -20.69 -12.09
C CYS A 616 -16.98 -19.34 -12.10
N LEU A 617 -17.40 -18.87 -13.28
CA LEU A 617 -18.14 -17.63 -13.47
C LEU A 617 -19.58 -17.94 -13.91
N ARG A 618 -20.57 -17.46 -13.14
CA ARG A 618 -21.99 -17.77 -13.35
C ARG A 618 -22.89 -16.55 -13.20
N ASN A 619 -24.08 -16.65 -13.78
CA ASN A 619 -25.15 -15.66 -13.73
C ASN A 619 -24.72 -14.22 -14.10
N GLY A 620 -24.00 -14.07 -15.21
CA GLY A 620 -23.68 -12.77 -15.82
C GLY A 620 -22.51 -12.01 -15.20
N ALA A 621 -21.55 -12.70 -14.57
CA ALA A 621 -20.33 -12.07 -14.05
C ALA A 621 -19.49 -11.41 -15.16
N GLU A 622 -18.85 -10.28 -14.86
CA GLU A 622 -17.94 -9.58 -15.77
C GLU A 622 -16.52 -9.61 -15.23
N ALA A 623 -15.64 -10.36 -15.90
CA ALA A 623 -14.28 -10.60 -15.46
C ALA A 623 -13.22 -9.93 -16.36
N SER A 624 -12.22 -9.32 -15.73
CA SER A 624 -10.95 -8.94 -16.33
C SER A 624 -9.83 -9.67 -15.60
N ILE A 625 -9.08 -10.49 -16.33
CA ILE A 625 -8.01 -11.34 -15.80
C ILE A 625 -6.73 -10.95 -16.53
N LYS A 626 -5.71 -10.48 -15.81
CA LYS A 626 -4.50 -9.90 -16.38
C LYS A 626 -3.24 -10.44 -15.74
N ASP A 627 -2.23 -10.77 -16.54
CA ASP A 627 -0.91 -11.17 -16.02
C ASP A 627 -0.96 -12.38 -15.07
N CYS A 628 -1.95 -13.27 -15.24
CA CYS A 628 -2.21 -14.38 -14.32
C CYS A 628 -1.64 -15.71 -14.84
N THR A 629 -1.33 -16.61 -13.91
CA THR A 629 -0.95 -18.00 -14.21
C THR A 629 -1.92 -18.98 -13.57
N PHE A 630 -2.46 -19.90 -14.38
CA PHE A 630 -3.36 -20.97 -13.96
C PHE A 630 -2.71 -22.32 -14.21
N LYS A 631 -2.49 -23.08 -13.14
CA LYS A 631 -1.65 -24.28 -13.20
C LYS A 631 -2.25 -25.48 -12.47
N SER A 632 -2.28 -26.64 -13.10
CA SER A 632 -2.61 -27.90 -12.41
C SER A 632 -3.97 -27.90 -11.70
N CYS A 633 -4.95 -27.14 -12.20
CA CYS A 633 -6.31 -27.18 -11.67
C CYS A 633 -7.12 -28.29 -12.34
N LYS A 634 -8.10 -28.86 -11.63
CA LYS A 634 -8.84 -30.05 -12.08
C LYS A 634 -10.35 -29.94 -11.89
N ALA A 635 -11.11 -30.32 -12.91
CA ALA A 635 -12.58 -30.31 -12.93
C ALA A 635 -13.16 -31.36 -13.90
N ASN A 636 -14.48 -31.43 -14.03
CA ASN A 636 -15.12 -32.06 -15.19
C ASN A 636 -15.05 -31.15 -16.41
N GLN A 637 -15.42 -29.89 -16.23
CA GLN A 637 -15.46 -28.89 -17.29
C GLN A 637 -14.65 -27.68 -16.86
N GLY A 638 -13.70 -27.27 -17.70
CA GLY A 638 -12.86 -26.13 -17.40
C GLY A 638 -11.89 -26.41 -16.27
N GLY A 639 -10.79 -27.12 -16.54
CA GLY A 639 -9.80 -27.44 -15.52
C GLY A 639 -9.31 -26.18 -14.80
N ALA A 640 -9.02 -25.11 -15.56
CA ALA A 640 -8.79 -23.78 -15.00
C ALA A 640 -10.09 -22.96 -14.91
N PHE A 641 -10.81 -22.76 -16.01
CA PHE A 641 -11.98 -21.86 -16.06
C PHE A 641 -13.20 -22.57 -16.61
N TYR A 642 -14.32 -22.41 -15.89
CA TYR A 642 -15.65 -22.62 -16.45
C TYR A 642 -16.40 -21.29 -16.48
N ILE A 643 -16.83 -20.88 -17.67
CA ILE A 643 -17.54 -19.62 -17.91
C ILE A 643 -18.92 -19.97 -18.41
N GLU A 644 -19.93 -19.86 -17.55
CA GLU A 644 -21.30 -20.21 -17.88
C GLU A 644 -21.98 -19.10 -18.70
N THR A 645 -21.92 -17.87 -18.18
CA THR A 645 -22.59 -16.67 -18.70
C THR A 645 -21.79 -15.42 -18.36
N GLY A 646 -22.07 -14.32 -19.07
CA GLY A 646 -21.41 -13.03 -18.84
C GLY A 646 -20.22 -12.79 -19.75
N LYS A 647 -19.27 -11.96 -19.29
CA LYS A 647 -18.11 -11.53 -20.08
C LYS A 647 -16.80 -11.86 -19.37
N ALA A 648 -15.80 -12.35 -20.11
CA ALA A 648 -14.44 -12.52 -19.58
C ALA A 648 -13.41 -11.95 -20.57
N ASN A 649 -12.57 -11.02 -20.11
CA ASN A 649 -11.41 -10.53 -20.84
C ASN A 649 -10.16 -11.07 -20.16
N ILE A 650 -9.42 -11.91 -20.86
CA ILE A 650 -8.22 -12.59 -20.38
C ILE A 650 -7.05 -12.03 -21.17
N GLU A 651 -6.09 -11.43 -20.49
CA GLU A 651 -4.97 -10.70 -21.11
C GLU A 651 -3.65 -11.12 -20.48
N ASN A 652 -2.65 -11.40 -21.31
CA ASN A 652 -1.30 -11.76 -20.86
C ASN A 652 -1.27 -12.89 -19.82
N CYS A 653 -2.08 -13.93 -20.04
CA CYS A 653 -2.24 -15.03 -19.09
C CYS A 653 -1.60 -16.33 -19.59
N THR A 654 -1.23 -17.20 -18.65
CA THR A 654 -0.66 -18.53 -18.95
C THR A 654 -1.52 -19.64 -18.34
N PHE A 655 -1.89 -20.64 -19.14
CA PHE A 655 -2.66 -21.82 -18.72
C PHE A 655 -1.86 -23.09 -19.01
N ILE A 656 -1.43 -23.80 -17.97
CA ILE A 656 -0.59 -25.00 -18.11
C ILE A 656 -1.00 -26.12 -17.17
N LYS A 657 -0.87 -27.38 -17.60
CA LYS A 657 -1.13 -28.59 -16.77
C LYS A 657 -2.53 -28.70 -16.19
N ASN A 658 -3.51 -27.92 -16.67
CA ASN A 658 -4.88 -28.00 -16.17
C ASN A 658 -5.58 -29.21 -16.81
N SER A 659 -6.50 -29.83 -16.07
CA SER A 659 -7.14 -31.07 -16.49
C SER A 659 -8.66 -31.06 -16.32
N ALA A 660 -9.36 -31.58 -17.33
CA ALA A 660 -10.80 -31.74 -17.34
C ALA A 660 -11.16 -33.22 -17.64
N SER A 661 -12.05 -33.84 -16.85
CA SER A 661 -12.52 -35.20 -17.16
C SER A 661 -13.57 -35.24 -18.28
N GLU A 662 -14.13 -34.10 -18.67
CA GLU A 662 -15.02 -33.97 -19.83
C GLU A 662 -14.38 -33.04 -20.87
N SER A 663 -14.42 -31.72 -20.68
CA SER A 663 -14.03 -30.79 -21.74
C SER A 663 -13.39 -29.50 -21.26
N GLY A 664 -12.57 -28.90 -22.12
CA GLY A 664 -11.88 -27.65 -21.83
C GLY A 664 -10.83 -27.86 -20.73
N GLY A 665 -9.74 -28.55 -21.06
CA GLY A 665 -8.69 -28.85 -20.07
C GLY A 665 -8.18 -27.59 -19.39
N ALA A 666 -8.09 -26.46 -20.10
CA ALA A 666 -7.93 -25.15 -19.51
C ALA A 666 -9.27 -24.40 -19.38
N LEU A 667 -9.95 -24.11 -20.49
CA LEU A 667 -11.16 -23.27 -20.52
C LEU A 667 -12.35 -24.00 -21.12
N HIS A 668 -13.50 -23.93 -20.45
CA HIS A 668 -14.80 -24.29 -20.99
C HIS A 668 -15.70 -23.04 -21.05
N ILE A 669 -16.23 -22.74 -22.24
CA ILE A 669 -16.96 -21.51 -22.55
C ILE A 669 -18.39 -21.86 -22.97
N GLY A 670 -19.35 -21.35 -22.20
CA GLY A 670 -20.77 -21.47 -22.43
C GLY A 670 -21.41 -22.67 -21.74
N ASN A 671 -22.74 -22.64 -21.69
CA ASN A 671 -23.59 -23.73 -21.23
C ASN A 671 -24.65 -24.05 -22.30
N THR A 672 -25.74 -24.73 -21.93
CA THR A 672 -26.83 -25.05 -22.86
C THR A 672 -27.87 -23.95 -23.05
N SER A 673 -27.93 -22.92 -22.21
CA SER A 673 -29.06 -21.97 -22.15
C SER A 673 -28.72 -20.55 -22.59
N ASP A 674 -27.55 -20.03 -22.23
CA ASP A 674 -27.27 -18.60 -22.24
C ASP A 674 -25.93 -18.30 -22.94
N ASP A 675 -25.88 -17.17 -23.64
CA ASP A 675 -24.68 -16.76 -24.35
C ASP A 675 -23.69 -16.05 -23.40
N CYS A 676 -22.41 -16.38 -23.57
CA CYS A 676 -21.30 -15.69 -22.91
C CYS A 676 -20.37 -15.06 -23.96
N ASN A 677 -19.53 -14.12 -23.54
CA ASN A 677 -18.54 -13.47 -24.40
C ASN A 677 -17.15 -13.48 -23.78
N VAL A 678 -16.22 -14.17 -24.42
CA VAL A 678 -14.85 -14.33 -23.94
C VAL A 678 -13.87 -13.73 -24.95
N ILE A 679 -12.96 -12.90 -24.48
CA ILE A 679 -11.83 -12.38 -25.26
C ILE A 679 -10.55 -12.86 -24.58
N ILE A 680 -9.68 -13.52 -25.34
CA ILE A 680 -8.37 -13.97 -24.90
C ILE A 680 -7.33 -13.24 -25.74
N ASN A 681 -6.46 -12.48 -25.09
CA ASN A 681 -5.47 -11.61 -25.73
C ASN A 681 -4.07 -11.88 -25.16
N ASP A 682 -3.05 -11.86 -26.03
CA ASP A 682 -1.62 -11.91 -25.65
C ASP A 682 -1.28 -13.08 -24.69
N SER A 683 -1.95 -14.24 -24.83
CA SER A 683 -1.91 -15.32 -23.84
C SER A 683 -1.31 -16.63 -24.37
N VAL A 684 -0.98 -17.53 -23.45
CA VAL A 684 -0.43 -18.87 -23.75
C VAL A 684 -1.32 -19.95 -23.14
N ILE A 685 -1.78 -20.89 -23.97
CA ILE A 685 -2.61 -22.03 -23.57
C ILE A 685 -1.90 -23.32 -23.96
N GLY A 686 -1.30 -23.95 -22.95
CA GLY A 686 -0.35 -25.03 -23.15
C GLY A 686 1.02 -24.49 -23.59
N ASP A 687 2.06 -25.29 -23.40
CA ASP A 687 3.44 -24.92 -23.73
C ASP A 687 4.17 -26.15 -24.29
N SER A 688 4.99 -26.85 -23.50
CA SER A 688 5.54 -28.16 -23.88
C SER A 688 4.52 -29.28 -23.62
N ALA A 689 4.75 -30.49 -24.16
CA ALA A 689 3.95 -31.66 -23.82
C ALA A 689 3.87 -31.95 -22.31
N SER A 690 4.92 -31.60 -21.56
CA SER A 690 4.91 -31.70 -20.09
C SER A 690 4.00 -30.67 -19.43
N ASN A 691 3.72 -29.55 -20.10
CA ASN A 691 2.87 -28.45 -19.65
C ASN A 691 1.47 -28.47 -20.32
N ALA A 692 1.13 -29.55 -21.03
CA ALA A 692 -0.14 -29.75 -21.71
C ALA A 692 -1.34 -29.53 -20.78
N ASN A 693 -2.35 -28.80 -21.24
CA ASN A 693 -3.68 -28.94 -20.64
C ASN A 693 -4.37 -30.16 -21.27
N THR A 694 -5.14 -30.90 -20.46
CA THR A 694 -5.66 -32.22 -20.85
C THR A 694 -7.17 -32.33 -20.65
N ALA A 695 -7.89 -32.90 -21.61
CA ALA A 695 -9.30 -33.24 -21.46
C ALA A 695 -9.58 -34.71 -21.82
N SER A 696 -10.37 -35.44 -21.02
CA SER A 696 -10.71 -36.84 -21.37
C SER A 696 -11.80 -36.97 -22.44
N SER A 697 -12.48 -35.88 -22.81
CA SER A 697 -13.39 -35.83 -23.96
C SER A 697 -12.88 -34.85 -25.01
N LYS A 698 -13.18 -33.55 -24.87
CA LYS A 698 -13.09 -32.59 -25.99
C LYS A 698 -12.32 -31.31 -25.61
N GLY A 699 -11.51 -30.79 -26.53
CA GLY A 699 -10.82 -29.50 -26.37
C GLY A 699 -9.82 -29.50 -25.22
N GLY A 700 -8.62 -30.03 -25.46
CA GLY A 700 -7.58 -30.15 -24.44
C GLY A 700 -7.19 -28.80 -23.83
N GLY A 701 -7.19 -27.74 -24.63
CA GLY A 701 -7.03 -26.36 -24.17
C GLY A 701 -8.39 -25.71 -23.95
N ILE A 702 -9.13 -25.46 -25.04
CA ILE A 702 -10.37 -24.67 -25.04
C ILE A 702 -11.53 -25.50 -25.57
N CYS A 703 -12.68 -25.45 -24.90
CA CYS A 703 -13.96 -25.89 -25.45
C CYS A 703 -14.91 -24.70 -25.53
N VAL A 704 -15.37 -24.37 -26.75
CA VAL A 704 -16.39 -23.34 -26.99
C VAL A 704 -17.70 -24.05 -27.34
N TYR A 705 -18.62 -24.07 -26.38
CA TYR A 705 -19.88 -24.79 -26.48
C TYR A 705 -21.06 -23.86 -26.84
N ARG A 706 -21.10 -22.68 -26.23
CA ARG A 706 -22.12 -21.64 -26.52
C ARG A 706 -21.55 -20.24 -26.30
N GLY A 707 -21.99 -19.28 -27.10
CA GLY A 707 -21.54 -17.89 -27.03
C GLY A 707 -20.38 -17.57 -27.99
N THR A 708 -19.67 -16.48 -27.70
CA THR A 708 -18.56 -15.96 -28.51
C THR A 708 -17.23 -16.09 -27.79
N CYS A 709 -16.20 -16.54 -28.51
CA CYS A 709 -14.82 -16.51 -28.09
C CYS A 709 -13.99 -15.78 -29.15
N THR A 710 -13.25 -14.75 -28.76
CA THR A 710 -12.24 -14.11 -29.60
C THR A 710 -10.86 -14.43 -29.07
N VAL A 711 -9.98 -14.92 -29.94
CA VAL A 711 -8.58 -15.26 -29.64
C VAL A 711 -7.69 -14.34 -30.46
N ARG A 712 -6.90 -13.50 -29.78
CA ARG A 712 -6.05 -12.47 -30.38
C ARG A 712 -4.61 -12.57 -29.86
N LYS A 713 -3.61 -12.67 -30.73
CA LYS A 713 -2.19 -12.78 -30.31
C LYS A 713 -1.94 -13.93 -29.31
N VAL A 714 -2.53 -15.10 -29.54
CA VAL A 714 -2.48 -16.24 -28.60
C VAL A 714 -1.72 -17.40 -29.21
N ASN A 715 -0.89 -18.05 -28.38
CA ASN A 715 -0.28 -19.34 -28.69
C ASN A 715 -1.04 -20.46 -27.97
N ILE A 716 -1.55 -21.42 -28.74
CA ILE A 716 -2.27 -22.60 -28.26
C ILE A 716 -1.48 -23.81 -28.71
N GLN A 717 -0.86 -24.53 -27.78
CA GLN A 717 0.08 -25.57 -28.15
C GLN A 717 0.12 -26.77 -27.20
N ASN A 718 0.30 -27.95 -27.79
CA ASN A 718 0.54 -29.21 -27.10
C ASN A 718 -0.51 -29.57 -26.02
N ASN A 719 -1.76 -29.16 -26.18
CA ASN A 719 -2.88 -29.58 -25.34
C ASN A 719 -3.45 -30.92 -25.84
N THR A 720 -4.00 -31.77 -24.97
CA THR A 720 -4.42 -33.12 -25.39
C THR A 720 -5.88 -33.39 -25.06
N ALA A 721 -6.63 -33.95 -26.01
CA ALA A 721 -7.99 -34.45 -25.79
C ALA A 721 -8.12 -35.90 -26.27
N SER A 722 -8.91 -36.74 -25.59
CA SER A 722 -9.10 -38.13 -26.04
C SER A 722 -10.02 -38.26 -27.26
N ILE A 723 -10.98 -37.33 -27.43
CA ILE A 723 -11.81 -37.26 -28.63
C ILE A 723 -11.21 -36.21 -29.55
N GLY A 724 -10.74 -36.70 -30.70
CA GLY A 724 -10.28 -35.87 -31.80
C GLY A 724 -8.96 -35.15 -31.53
N GLU A 725 -8.21 -35.42 -30.46
CA GLU A 725 -6.86 -34.86 -30.21
C GLU A 725 -6.77 -33.32 -30.30
N SER A 726 -7.89 -32.63 -30.12
CA SER A 726 -7.98 -31.20 -30.45
C SER A 726 -7.49 -30.31 -29.32
N GLY A 727 -6.77 -29.24 -29.68
CA GLY A 727 -6.42 -28.16 -28.75
C GLY A 727 -7.61 -27.25 -28.48
N ILE A 728 -8.44 -27.03 -29.51
CA ILE A 728 -9.70 -26.30 -29.42
C ILE A 728 -10.83 -27.17 -29.95
N TRP A 729 -11.95 -27.18 -29.24
CA TRP A 729 -13.19 -27.80 -29.70
C TRP A 729 -14.27 -26.73 -29.86
N LEU A 730 -14.81 -26.58 -31.07
CA LEU A 730 -15.88 -25.64 -31.38
C LEU A 730 -17.15 -26.43 -31.74
N HIS A 731 -18.16 -26.42 -30.87
CA HIS A 731 -19.39 -27.17 -31.14
C HIS A 731 -20.58 -26.48 -30.48
N GLY A 732 -21.49 -25.96 -31.30
CA GLY A 732 -22.67 -25.26 -30.83
C GLY A 732 -23.65 -26.15 -30.06
N ALA A 733 -24.32 -25.57 -29.07
CA ALA A 733 -25.47 -26.18 -28.39
C ALA A 733 -26.60 -26.52 -29.39
N SER A 734 -27.60 -27.28 -28.94
CA SER A 734 -28.68 -27.81 -29.78
C SER A 734 -29.49 -26.77 -30.56
N ASP A 735 -29.41 -25.49 -30.17
CA ASP A 735 -30.15 -24.34 -30.69
C ASP A 735 -29.26 -23.13 -31.03
N ASN A 736 -27.92 -23.27 -30.93
CA ASN A 736 -26.99 -22.15 -31.03
C ASN A 736 -25.72 -22.54 -31.78
N THR A 737 -25.20 -21.64 -32.63
CA THR A 737 -23.89 -21.81 -33.23
C THR A 737 -22.83 -21.18 -32.33
N ALA A 738 -21.94 -22.00 -31.77
CA ALA A 738 -20.74 -21.51 -31.09
C ALA A 738 -19.87 -20.69 -32.06
N LYS A 739 -19.40 -19.53 -31.61
CA LYS A 739 -18.65 -18.57 -32.44
C LYS A 739 -17.22 -18.43 -31.94
N LEU A 740 -16.26 -18.72 -32.80
CA LEU A 740 -14.84 -18.47 -32.55
C LEU A 740 -14.32 -17.48 -33.58
N THR A 741 -13.70 -16.40 -33.11
CA THR A 741 -13.01 -15.41 -33.94
C THR A 741 -11.52 -15.47 -33.65
N LEU A 742 -10.70 -15.58 -34.69
CA LEU A 742 -9.24 -15.52 -34.60
C LEU A 742 -8.77 -14.19 -35.17
N GLU A 743 -7.93 -13.47 -34.42
CA GLU A 743 -7.45 -12.14 -34.78
C GLU A 743 -5.95 -11.97 -34.57
N GLU A 744 -5.33 -11.15 -35.43
CA GLU A 744 -3.89 -10.89 -35.42
C GLU A 744 -3.08 -12.20 -35.49
N LYS A 745 -1.98 -12.35 -34.74
CA LYS A 745 -1.12 -13.53 -34.79
C LYS A 745 -1.64 -14.66 -33.90
N VAL A 746 -2.25 -15.68 -34.48
CA VAL A 746 -2.71 -16.87 -33.73
C VAL A 746 -1.96 -18.12 -34.19
N ASN A 747 -1.43 -18.88 -33.23
CA ASN A 747 -0.73 -20.14 -33.51
C ASN A 747 -1.43 -21.30 -32.80
N ILE A 748 -1.77 -22.34 -33.55
CA ILE A 748 -2.31 -23.62 -33.06
C ILE A 748 -1.34 -24.73 -33.48
N THR A 749 -0.35 -25.01 -32.62
CA THR A 749 0.77 -25.92 -32.96
C THR A 749 0.81 -27.16 -32.07
N GLY A 750 1.22 -28.30 -32.62
CA GLY A 750 1.12 -29.60 -31.93
C GLY A 750 -0.32 -30.02 -31.60
N ASN A 751 -1.31 -29.28 -32.13
CA ASN A 751 -2.75 -29.35 -31.88
C ASN A 751 -3.49 -28.96 -33.15
N HIS A 752 -4.82 -29.09 -33.15
CA HIS A 752 -5.68 -28.49 -34.15
C HIS A 752 -6.98 -27.95 -33.53
N LEU A 753 -7.67 -27.08 -34.30
CA LEU A 753 -9.03 -26.63 -34.06
C LEU A 753 -10.01 -27.62 -34.67
N MET A 754 -10.80 -28.27 -33.83
CA MET A 754 -11.89 -29.14 -34.29
C MET A 754 -13.18 -28.35 -34.51
N ILE A 755 -13.75 -28.43 -35.72
CA ILE A 755 -15.04 -27.84 -36.08
C ILE A 755 -16.15 -28.90 -35.98
N GLY A 756 -16.98 -28.77 -34.96
CA GLY A 756 -18.04 -29.71 -34.62
C GLY A 756 -19.12 -29.83 -35.71
N ASN A 757 -19.58 -31.06 -35.93
CA ASN A 757 -20.68 -31.37 -36.82
C ASN A 757 -22.01 -31.26 -36.07
N ASN A 758 -22.66 -30.09 -36.18
CA ASN A 758 -24.04 -29.90 -35.76
C ASN A 758 -24.89 -29.56 -37.00
N PRO A 759 -25.70 -30.49 -37.52
CA PRO A 759 -26.46 -30.27 -38.75
C PRO A 759 -27.46 -29.11 -38.68
N GLY A 760 -28.04 -28.84 -37.50
CA GLY A 760 -28.97 -27.72 -37.31
C GLY A 760 -28.26 -26.38 -37.15
N TYR A 761 -27.07 -26.39 -36.55
CA TYR A 761 -26.31 -25.20 -36.17
C TYR A 761 -24.82 -25.36 -36.51
N PRO A 762 -24.44 -25.35 -37.80
CA PRO A 762 -23.09 -25.66 -38.23
C PRO A 762 -22.09 -24.66 -37.69
N ALA A 763 -21.05 -25.16 -37.01
CA ALA A 763 -19.95 -24.35 -36.51
C ALA A 763 -19.02 -23.90 -37.65
N PHE A 764 -18.44 -22.72 -37.50
CA PHE A 764 -17.38 -22.20 -38.36
C PHE A 764 -16.50 -21.26 -37.54
N VAL A 765 -15.25 -21.09 -37.97
CA VAL A 765 -14.35 -20.10 -37.38
C VAL A 765 -14.34 -18.83 -38.22
N THR A 766 -14.30 -17.67 -37.56
CA THR A 766 -14.15 -16.37 -38.21
C THR A 766 -12.68 -15.95 -38.19
N ALA A 767 -12.10 -15.76 -39.38
CA ALA A 767 -10.80 -15.14 -39.57
C ALA A 767 -10.99 -13.62 -39.69
N HIS A 768 -10.55 -12.84 -38.70
CA HIS A 768 -10.75 -11.39 -38.69
C HIS A 768 -9.43 -10.65 -38.42
N ASN A 769 -8.95 -9.84 -39.37
CA ASN A 769 -7.69 -9.10 -39.23
C ASN A 769 -6.50 -10.01 -38.86
N LEU A 770 -6.41 -11.20 -39.46
CA LEU A 770 -5.35 -12.18 -39.17
C LEU A 770 -3.99 -11.73 -39.72
N ASP A 771 -2.94 -12.00 -38.94
CA ASP A 771 -1.55 -11.78 -39.32
C ASP A 771 -1.06 -12.91 -40.24
N ALA A 772 -0.23 -12.59 -41.23
CA ALA A 772 0.32 -13.54 -42.20
C ALA A 772 1.28 -14.57 -41.58
N ALA A 773 1.77 -14.35 -40.36
CA ALA A 773 2.60 -15.27 -39.59
C ALA A 773 1.79 -16.19 -38.65
N SER A 774 0.46 -16.25 -38.80
CA SER A 774 -0.41 -17.20 -38.10
C SER A 774 -0.25 -18.61 -38.66
N ASP A 775 -0.29 -19.62 -37.79
CA ASP A 775 -0.28 -21.05 -38.15
C ASP A 775 -1.49 -21.73 -37.52
N ILE A 776 -2.50 -22.09 -38.33
CA ILE A 776 -3.80 -22.56 -37.85
C ILE A 776 -4.10 -23.92 -38.47
N LYS A 777 -3.98 -24.96 -37.65
CA LYS A 777 -4.40 -26.32 -38.01
C LYS A 777 -5.88 -26.52 -37.71
N ILE A 778 -6.63 -27.02 -38.69
CA ILE A 778 -8.08 -27.19 -38.61
C ILE A 778 -8.50 -28.60 -39.04
N ARG A 779 -9.50 -29.15 -38.35
CA ARG A 779 -10.08 -30.47 -38.64
C ARG A 779 -11.61 -30.41 -38.50
N PRO A 780 -12.39 -30.84 -39.50
CA PRO A 780 -13.82 -31.07 -39.32
C PRO A 780 -14.05 -32.36 -38.50
N GLU A 781 -15.08 -32.38 -37.63
CA GLU A 781 -15.44 -33.55 -36.83
C GLU A 781 -15.82 -34.76 -37.70
N VAL A 782 -16.57 -34.51 -38.78
CA VAL A 782 -17.00 -35.53 -39.74
C VAL A 782 -16.87 -34.98 -41.17
N TYR A 783 -15.75 -35.30 -41.83
CA TYR A 783 -15.43 -34.84 -43.20
C TYR A 783 -16.58 -34.99 -44.20
N ASP A 784 -17.13 -36.20 -44.34
CA ASP A 784 -18.21 -36.46 -45.30
C ASP A 784 -19.50 -35.71 -44.97
N ALA A 785 -19.86 -35.58 -43.69
CA ALA A 785 -21.07 -34.87 -43.29
C ALA A 785 -20.91 -33.34 -43.36
N GLN A 786 -19.67 -32.85 -43.42
CA GLN A 786 -19.33 -31.44 -43.52
C GLN A 786 -18.83 -31.03 -44.93
N ILE A 787 -18.86 -31.94 -45.91
CA ILE A 787 -18.54 -31.62 -47.30
C ILE A 787 -19.42 -30.47 -47.81
N ASN A 788 -18.83 -29.58 -48.61
CA ASN A 788 -19.47 -28.40 -49.17
C ASN A 788 -19.96 -27.36 -48.14
N LYS A 789 -19.61 -27.50 -46.86
CA LYS A 789 -19.91 -26.50 -45.83
C LYS A 789 -18.73 -25.54 -45.62
N PRO A 790 -18.99 -24.27 -45.27
CA PRO A 790 -17.94 -23.34 -44.87
C PRO A 790 -17.38 -23.76 -43.50
N LEU A 791 -16.06 -23.94 -43.43
CA LEU A 791 -15.35 -24.16 -42.15
C LEU A 791 -14.73 -22.87 -41.63
N VAL A 792 -14.36 -21.96 -42.53
CA VAL A 792 -13.77 -20.66 -42.20
C VAL A 792 -14.52 -19.56 -42.94
N LYS A 793 -14.81 -18.45 -42.24
CA LYS A 793 -15.37 -17.23 -42.84
C LYS A 793 -14.43 -16.06 -42.58
N ALA A 794 -14.05 -15.35 -43.62
CA ALA A 794 -13.24 -14.14 -43.51
C ALA A 794 -14.11 -12.92 -43.23
N ALA A 795 -13.64 -12.07 -42.33
CA ALA A 795 -14.19 -10.75 -42.05
C ALA A 795 -13.04 -9.74 -41.88
N GLY A 796 -13.32 -8.44 -42.04
CA GLY A 796 -12.29 -7.40 -41.87
C GLY A 796 -11.18 -7.45 -42.93
N THR A 797 -9.98 -7.00 -42.56
CA THR A 797 -8.78 -7.07 -43.42
C THR A 797 -8.19 -8.48 -43.39
N LYS A 798 -7.67 -8.94 -44.54
CA LYS A 798 -7.08 -10.27 -44.68
C LYS A 798 -5.86 -10.21 -45.62
N PRO A 799 -4.78 -10.97 -45.36
CA PRO A 799 -3.68 -11.14 -46.31
C PRO A 799 -4.18 -11.72 -47.65
N ASP A 800 -3.47 -11.43 -48.74
CA ASP A 800 -3.84 -11.86 -50.11
C ASP A 800 -3.97 -13.39 -50.24
N ASN A 801 -3.31 -14.14 -49.37
CA ASN A 801 -3.23 -15.60 -49.30
C ASN A 801 -3.75 -16.17 -47.98
N TRP A 802 -4.69 -15.50 -47.30
CA TRP A 802 -5.20 -15.92 -45.98
C TRP A 802 -5.70 -17.37 -45.90
N GLU A 803 -6.08 -17.99 -47.01
CA GLU A 803 -6.44 -19.42 -47.09
C GLU A 803 -5.28 -20.34 -46.73
N THR A 804 -4.04 -19.91 -46.99
CA THR A 804 -2.82 -20.69 -46.70
C THR A 804 -2.47 -20.71 -45.22
N LEU A 805 -3.11 -19.86 -44.42
CA LEU A 805 -2.97 -19.84 -42.96
C LEU A 805 -3.71 -21.01 -42.30
N PHE A 806 -4.62 -21.68 -43.04
CA PHE A 806 -5.45 -22.77 -42.55
C PHE A 806 -5.02 -24.10 -43.17
N GLU A 807 -4.42 -24.97 -42.36
CA GLU A 807 -3.98 -26.32 -42.75
C GLU A 807 -5.02 -27.36 -42.34
N LEU A 808 -5.54 -28.14 -43.29
CA LEU A 808 -6.34 -29.32 -42.98
C LEU A 808 -5.43 -30.46 -42.50
N VAL A 809 -5.75 -31.04 -41.35
CA VAL A 809 -4.97 -32.13 -40.75
C VAL A 809 -5.82 -33.38 -40.48
N GLU A 810 -5.15 -34.53 -40.34
CA GLU A 810 -5.77 -35.81 -39.92
C GLU A 810 -6.94 -36.26 -40.83
N MET A 811 -6.69 -36.25 -42.15
CA MET A 811 -7.65 -36.67 -43.16
C MET A 811 -7.96 -38.18 -43.08
N PRO A 812 -9.19 -38.61 -43.49
CA PRO A 812 -9.52 -40.03 -43.60
C PRO A 812 -8.58 -40.78 -44.55
N SER A 813 -8.19 -42.00 -44.17
CA SER A 813 -7.28 -42.82 -45.00
C SER A 813 -7.83 -43.04 -46.41
N GLY A 814 -6.97 -42.84 -47.41
CA GLY A 814 -7.34 -42.99 -48.83
C GLY A 814 -8.19 -41.86 -49.41
N GLN A 815 -8.42 -40.78 -48.66
CA GLN A 815 -9.14 -39.61 -49.13
C GLN A 815 -8.28 -38.35 -49.04
N THR A 816 -8.36 -37.51 -50.06
CA THR A 816 -7.70 -36.19 -50.08
C THR A 816 -8.76 -35.11 -49.98
N TRP A 817 -8.54 -34.14 -49.10
CA TRP A 817 -9.46 -33.05 -48.82
C TRP A 817 -8.75 -31.71 -48.91
N GLU A 818 -9.50 -30.68 -49.27
CA GLU A 818 -8.97 -29.32 -49.44
C GLU A 818 -9.97 -28.26 -48.96
N LEU A 819 -9.44 -27.09 -48.60
CA LEU A 819 -10.21 -25.89 -48.34
C LEU A 819 -10.19 -25.00 -49.59
N LYS A 820 -11.34 -24.88 -50.25
CA LYS A 820 -11.49 -24.05 -51.46
C LYS A 820 -12.22 -22.75 -51.14
N LYS A 821 -11.70 -21.63 -51.63
CA LYS A 821 -12.41 -20.34 -51.59
C LYS A 821 -13.76 -20.47 -52.33
N ASN A 822 -14.80 -19.87 -51.76
CA ASN A 822 -16.02 -19.59 -52.50
C ASN A 822 -15.79 -18.50 -53.56
N ASP A 823 -16.75 -18.30 -54.48
CA ASP A 823 -16.64 -17.32 -55.58
C ASP A 823 -16.42 -15.88 -55.08
N ALA A 824 -16.95 -15.55 -53.90
CA ALA A 824 -16.77 -14.25 -53.25
C ALA A 824 -15.40 -14.10 -52.56
N GLY A 825 -14.61 -15.16 -52.40
CA GLY A 825 -13.34 -15.16 -51.68
C GLY A 825 -13.46 -14.86 -50.17
N THR A 826 -14.66 -15.05 -49.61
CA THR A 826 -15.04 -14.75 -48.22
C THR A 826 -15.15 -15.99 -47.33
N GLU A 827 -15.21 -17.19 -47.90
CA GLU A 827 -15.34 -18.44 -47.14
C GLU A 827 -14.39 -19.51 -47.67
N LEU A 828 -13.90 -20.38 -46.78
CA LEU A 828 -13.24 -21.62 -47.14
C LEU A 828 -14.21 -22.79 -46.97
N ILE A 829 -14.53 -23.42 -48.08
CA ILE A 829 -15.47 -24.53 -48.19
C ILE A 829 -14.68 -25.84 -48.20
N LEU A 830 -15.09 -26.81 -47.38
CA LEU A 830 -14.51 -28.14 -47.40
C LEU A 830 -14.89 -28.87 -48.69
N LYS A 831 -13.91 -29.36 -49.44
CA LYS A 831 -14.10 -30.14 -50.67
C LYS A 831 -13.28 -31.42 -50.63
N ARG A 832 -13.80 -32.47 -51.26
CA ARG A 832 -13.00 -33.66 -51.59
C ARG A 832 -12.19 -33.32 -52.84
N ALA A 833 -10.87 -33.49 -52.77
CA ALA A 833 -10.03 -33.35 -53.94
C ALA A 833 -10.38 -34.45 -54.95
N SER A 834 -10.44 -34.07 -56.22
CA SER A 834 -10.81 -34.94 -57.34
C SER A 834 -9.72 -35.92 -57.72
#